data_AF-A0A1F3ISU9-F1
#
_entry.id   AF-A0A1F3ISU9-F1
#
_cell.length_a   1.000
_cell.length_b   1.000
_cell.length_c   1.000
_cell.angle_alpha   90.00
_cell.angle_beta   90.00
_cell.angle_gamma   90.00
#
_symmetry.space_group_name_H-M   'P 1'
#
loop_
_entity.id
_entity.type
_entity.pdbx_description
1 polymer ?
#
loop_
_entity_poly.entity_id
_entity_poly.type
_entity_poly.pdbx_seq_one_letter_code
_entity_poly.pdbx_strand_id
1 'polypeptide(L)'
;MVWCILTVSVYAQVPNKFNYQAVLRNNAGELIKNQSVTVQISIIDSSLSGTTIYREQHAKITNNYGQVDLIIGNGSSDIGTFSDINWTVSDKFVKIEVNTGSGLTSMGTSQLLAVPYAMYANEVLNKNDADADSLNEIQNLTLEGVNLSISKGNTIDLGILQDGVDDADNDSTNEIQDLNLTNNVLTITRKSNPTEINLAAFTGTNTDEQQLSLNETILSISGGNTVDLSPLQDGVNDADSDPANELQNLTLTGDTLKMSNGNQVVFPYDSSKWAANGNKLYYNTGNVGIGTNDPMSKLEVKSTSTTGALFQVINANNDTVFAVYPDGVKVFVDPTAKGTVGGFAVSGRTPTKLGGSVEYFRVTPDSTRIYVNDSLTTKGKVGGFAVSGRTPTKGILRDYFSINKDSTRIYINDSLASKGSVGGFAVSGRTPTKGSGNELLFINSDSTRIYVNDTSITKGKVGGFAVSGRTPTKGDPTKFMDMTKENYFIGHNSGSKNISGKYNSFVGYESGRNNDHGENNVFLGFMSGYTNSGGNNNTFLGHLAGYKNSNGSNNVFLGDSAGYFNDSGQQNIFLGNGSGKNNSNGEFNAFIGFRSGHKNSLGKNNAFIGYEAGFTNDEGNNNAFIGYQAGRSTYRGSKNVFIGYKAGYTNYGDYEGPANMGNNNIYIGDSTGYNNMTGRSNVYIGHNAGSGKNPIKISSPPIYNVYIGYQTGYNEYAGTHNTFIGYQAGYSDSTGNYCTFIGYKSGNAQKTGHYNTFIGYRSGILHTDGGFNLFLGTDAGYNNIIGTNNVFLGYRAGYYETGSNKLFIDNQDRTNEATARTKSIIYGEFNATVTNQQLTINGKTTTNGSFNYGVDLESSDAYVVTIQGVSAYVAGMVIIFKANSANVNDCTVNVNSLGAKSLKAKHDTDPISGYIEAGSIIMAVYDGTNFQMIQPSAN
;
A
#
# COMPACT_ATOMS: atom_id res chain seq x y z
N MET A 1 -3.80 -21.68 11.78
CA MET A 1 -4.67 -20.48 11.87
C MET A 1 -4.00 -19.40 11.04
N VAL A 2 -4.52 -19.09 9.86
CA VAL A 2 -3.84 -18.22 8.86
C VAL A 2 -4.59 -16.90 8.74
N TRP A 3 -3.86 -15.80 8.77
CA TRP A 3 -4.33 -14.47 8.37
C TRP A 3 -3.49 -14.01 7.18
N CYS A 4 -4.10 -13.97 6.00
CA CYS A 4 -3.51 -13.30 4.84
C CYS A 4 -3.92 -11.83 4.88
N ILE A 5 -2.96 -10.91 4.89
CA ILE A 5 -3.21 -9.50 4.59
C ILE A 5 -2.69 -9.23 3.17
N LEU A 6 -3.61 -9.26 2.22
CA LEU A 6 -3.37 -8.79 0.86
C LEU A 6 -3.40 -7.25 0.91
N THR A 7 -2.34 -6.58 0.46
CA THR A 7 -2.32 -5.10 0.38
C THR A 7 -3.14 -4.61 -0.81
N VAL A 8 -4.46 -4.73 -0.68
CA VAL A 8 -5.41 -3.87 -1.40
C VAL A 8 -5.12 -2.43 -1.00
N SER A 9 -5.19 -1.49 -1.93
CA SER A 9 -5.19 -0.05 -1.62
C SER A 9 -6.51 0.33 -0.94
N VAL A 10 -6.63 0.02 0.35
CA VAL A 10 -7.81 0.35 1.13
C VAL A 10 -7.79 1.85 1.41
N TYR A 11 -8.48 2.63 0.58
CA TYR A 11 -9.01 3.90 1.03
C TYR A 11 -9.86 3.62 2.26
N ALA A 12 -9.39 4.06 3.43
CA ALA A 12 -10.15 4.03 4.66
C ALA A 12 -11.26 5.09 4.56
N GLN A 13 -12.29 4.79 3.76
CA GLN A 13 -13.54 5.55 3.79
C GLN A 13 -14.09 5.43 5.20
N VAL A 14 -14.00 6.53 5.95
CA VAL A 14 -14.70 6.68 7.22
C VAL A 14 -16.17 6.34 6.94
N PRO A 15 -16.82 5.48 7.75
CA PRO A 15 -18.22 5.14 7.51
C PRO A 15 -19.06 6.42 7.49
N ASN A 16 -19.61 6.76 6.31
CA ASN A 16 -20.54 7.87 6.11
C ASN A 16 -21.92 7.50 6.70
N LYS A 17 -21.95 7.20 8.00
CA LYS A 17 -23.11 6.85 8.82
C LYS A 17 -22.72 6.69 10.29
N PHE A 18 -23.64 6.95 11.22
CA PHE A 18 -23.42 6.72 12.65
C PHE A 18 -24.64 6.11 13.36
N ASN A 19 -24.38 5.40 14.46
CA ASN A 19 -25.42 4.75 15.26
C ASN A 19 -26.21 5.78 16.07
N TYR A 20 -27.53 5.62 16.15
CA TYR A 20 -28.42 6.44 16.97
C TYR A 20 -29.47 5.57 17.65
N GLN A 21 -29.76 5.85 18.92
CA GLN A 21 -30.71 5.09 19.74
C GLN A 21 -31.59 6.07 20.50
N ALA A 22 -32.91 5.85 20.47
CA ALA A 22 -33.88 6.71 21.14
C ALA A 22 -35.00 5.89 21.78
N VAL A 23 -35.61 6.44 22.83
CA VAL A 23 -36.79 5.88 23.50
C VAL A 23 -37.98 6.78 23.21
N LEU A 24 -38.96 6.24 22.48
CA LEU A 24 -40.09 7.00 21.95
C LEU A 24 -41.25 7.05 22.94
N ARG A 25 -41.82 8.25 23.08
CA ARG A 25 -42.94 8.53 23.99
C ARG A 25 -44.06 9.27 23.27
N ASN A 26 -45.30 9.08 23.73
CA ASN A 26 -46.43 9.87 23.28
C ASN A 26 -46.48 11.24 24.01
N ASN A 27 -47.42 12.11 23.62
CA ASN A 27 -47.57 13.44 24.23
C ASN A 27 -48.01 13.42 25.71
N ALA A 28 -48.40 12.26 26.26
CA ALA A 28 -48.64 12.05 27.70
C ALA A 28 -47.39 11.53 28.46
N GLY A 29 -46.26 11.35 27.77
CA GLY A 29 -45.01 10.84 28.32
C GLY A 29 -44.92 9.31 28.40
N GLU A 30 -45.95 8.57 27.98
CA GLU A 30 -46.01 7.12 28.01
C GLU A 30 -45.15 6.50 26.90
N LEU A 31 -44.57 5.32 27.15
CA LEU A 31 -43.70 4.63 26.20
C LEU A 31 -44.50 4.04 25.03
N ILE A 32 -44.09 4.34 23.80
CA ILE A 32 -44.67 3.77 22.57
C ILE A 32 -44.07 2.38 22.37
N LYS A 33 -44.72 1.31 22.83
CA LYS A 33 -44.16 -0.07 22.84
C LYS A 33 -44.73 -0.95 21.74
N ASN A 34 -43.89 -1.79 21.14
CA ASN A 34 -44.26 -2.81 20.15
C ASN A 34 -45.10 -2.29 18.97
N GLN A 35 -44.95 -1.01 18.62
CA GLN A 35 -45.73 -0.32 17.59
C GLN A 35 -44.85 0.02 16.38
N SER A 36 -45.41 -0.10 15.18
CA SER A 36 -44.77 0.38 13.96
C SER A 36 -44.73 1.91 13.94
N VAL A 37 -43.56 2.48 13.69
CA VAL A 37 -43.29 3.91 13.65
C VAL A 37 -42.38 4.24 12.48
N THR A 38 -42.59 5.42 11.87
CA THR A 38 -41.62 6.00 10.93
C THR A 38 -40.87 7.11 11.65
N VAL A 39 -39.55 6.98 11.74
CA VAL A 39 -38.66 8.04 12.26
C VAL A 39 -38.01 8.74 11.08
N GLN A 40 -38.22 10.05 10.99
CA GLN A 40 -37.56 10.95 10.05
C GLN A 40 -36.43 11.67 10.78
N ILE A 41 -35.26 11.75 10.14
CA ILE A 41 -34.06 12.38 10.67
C ILE A 41 -33.58 13.42 9.66
N SER A 42 -33.36 14.65 10.12
CA SER A 42 -32.87 15.76 9.31
C SER A 42 -31.58 16.32 9.90
N ILE A 43 -30.57 16.55 9.05
CA ILE A 43 -29.37 17.31 9.40
C ILE A 43 -29.56 18.75 8.92
N ILE A 44 -29.41 19.68 9.87
CA ILE A 44 -29.61 21.12 9.70
C ILE A 44 -28.26 21.81 9.90
N ASP A 45 -27.97 22.80 9.05
CA ASP A 45 -26.69 23.51 9.06
C ASP A 45 -26.73 24.83 9.85
N SER A 46 -25.61 25.18 10.50
CA SER A 46 -25.28 26.47 11.12
C SER A 46 -26.15 26.94 12.30
N SER A 47 -27.40 26.50 12.45
CA SER A 47 -28.23 26.81 13.63
C SER A 47 -29.41 25.86 13.82
N LEU A 48 -30.06 25.92 14.99
CA LEU A 48 -31.29 25.18 15.33
C LEU A 48 -32.47 25.38 14.36
N SER A 49 -32.43 26.43 13.53
CA SER A 49 -33.46 26.78 12.53
C SER A 49 -32.87 27.04 11.14
N GLY A 50 -31.69 26.49 10.85
CA GLY A 50 -31.02 26.64 9.56
C GLY A 50 -31.66 25.81 8.43
N THR A 51 -30.96 25.74 7.30
CA THR A 51 -31.37 24.90 6.16
C THR A 51 -31.17 23.42 6.46
N THR A 52 -32.15 22.58 6.08
CA THR A 52 -31.98 21.13 6.07
C THR A 52 -31.13 20.72 4.87
N ILE A 53 -29.92 20.24 5.12
CA ILE A 53 -28.96 19.84 4.08
C ILE A 53 -29.03 18.33 3.76
N TYR A 54 -29.56 17.52 4.68
CA TYR A 54 -29.82 16.11 4.46
C TYR A 54 -31.08 15.68 5.23
N ARG A 55 -31.86 14.75 4.67
CA ARG A 55 -33.00 14.13 5.35
C ARG A 55 -33.21 12.68 4.91
N GLU A 56 -33.50 11.81 5.88
CA GLU A 56 -33.82 10.40 5.68
C GLU A 56 -35.01 9.92 6.53
N GLN A 57 -35.58 8.78 6.17
CA GLN A 57 -36.62 8.09 6.93
C GLN A 57 -36.27 6.62 7.19
N HIS A 58 -36.71 6.11 8.35
CA HIS A 58 -36.65 4.70 8.73
C HIS A 58 -38.00 4.22 9.27
N ALA A 59 -38.54 3.14 8.68
CA ALA A 59 -39.61 2.37 9.30
C ALA A 59 -39.03 1.40 10.34
N LYS A 60 -39.56 1.40 11.56
CA LYS A 60 -39.13 0.54 12.68
C LYS A 60 -40.33 0.08 13.51
N ILE A 61 -40.12 -0.95 14.33
CA ILE A 61 -41.04 -1.34 15.40
C ILE A 61 -40.31 -1.08 16.71
N THR A 62 -40.95 -0.39 17.66
CA THR A 62 -40.38 -0.15 19.00
C THR A 62 -40.35 -1.43 19.83
N ASN A 63 -39.41 -1.58 20.75
CA ASN A 63 -39.38 -2.74 21.67
C ASN A 63 -40.28 -2.53 22.92
N ASN A 64 -40.27 -3.51 23.85
CA ASN A 64 -41.01 -3.48 25.13
C ASN A 64 -40.65 -2.29 26.05
N TYR A 65 -39.56 -1.58 25.78
CA TYR A 65 -39.11 -0.38 26.49
C TYR A 65 -39.35 0.91 25.70
N GLY A 66 -39.97 0.83 24.52
CA GLY A 66 -40.21 1.97 23.62
C GLY A 66 -39.01 2.40 22.79
N GLN A 67 -37.92 1.62 22.80
CA GLN A 67 -36.67 1.95 22.12
C GLN A 67 -36.72 1.64 20.63
N VAL A 68 -36.04 2.46 19.82
CA VAL A 68 -35.65 2.20 18.43
C VAL A 68 -34.14 2.34 18.27
N ASP A 69 -33.56 1.43 17.46
CA ASP A 69 -32.16 1.47 17.05
C ASP A 69 -32.05 1.82 15.56
N LEU A 70 -31.31 2.88 15.26
CA LEU A 70 -31.18 3.52 13.96
C LEU A 70 -29.69 3.63 13.56
N ILE A 71 -29.45 3.72 12.26
CA ILE A 71 -28.13 4.02 11.69
C ILE A 71 -28.37 5.18 10.73
N ILE A 72 -28.01 6.38 11.16
CA ILE A 72 -28.16 7.64 10.41
C ILE A 72 -27.19 7.62 9.23
N GLY A 73 -27.65 8.00 8.04
CA GLY A 73 -26.95 7.78 6.76
C GLY A 73 -27.21 6.39 6.15
N ASN A 74 -28.34 5.75 6.50
CA ASN A 74 -28.70 4.40 6.01
C ASN A 74 -30.23 4.19 5.95
N GLY A 75 -31.02 5.25 5.96
CA GLY A 75 -32.46 5.29 5.69
C GLY A 75 -32.76 5.62 4.23
N SER A 76 -34.05 5.75 3.90
CA SER A 76 -34.46 6.29 2.59
C SER A 76 -34.34 7.81 2.61
N SER A 77 -33.31 8.35 1.95
CA SER A 77 -33.07 9.80 1.86
C SER A 77 -33.96 10.47 0.82
N ASP A 78 -34.55 11.61 1.19
CA ASP A 78 -35.39 12.43 0.30
C ASP A 78 -34.85 13.86 0.08
N ILE A 79 -33.85 14.29 0.87
CA ILE A 79 -33.04 15.49 0.61
C ILE A 79 -31.56 15.14 0.81
N GLY A 80 -30.73 15.46 -0.18
CA GLY A 80 -29.26 15.37 -0.13
C GLY A 80 -28.68 13.95 -0.06
N THR A 81 -27.36 13.86 -0.14
CA THR A 81 -26.59 12.61 0.09
C THR A 81 -25.79 12.76 1.39
N PHE A 82 -25.77 11.72 2.24
CA PHE A 82 -25.06 11.80 3.54
C PHE A 82 -23.54 11.94 3.38
N SER A 83 -22.98 11.42 2.28
CA SER A 83 -21.57 11.58 1.90
C SER A 83 -21.15 13.02 1.61
N ASP A 84 -22.10 13.87 1.24
CA ASP A 84 -21.84 15.19 0.67
C ASP A 84 -21.94 16.30 1.73
N ILE A 85 -22.30 15.92 2.97
CA ILE A 85 -22.36 16.80 4.13
C ILE A 85 -20.93 17.22 4.50
N ASN A 86 -20.62 18.51 4.36
CA ASN A 86 -19.35 19.04 4.84
C ASN A 86 -19.41 19.28 6.36
N TRP A 87 -18.82 18.36 7.12
CA TRP A 87 -18.80 18.36 8.60
C TRP A 87 -17.80 19.36 9.23
N THR A 88 -16.93 20.03 8.46
CA THR A 88 -15.85 20.88 9.04
C THR A 88 -16.12 22.39 8.97
N VAL A 89 -17.05 22.84 8.13
CA VAL A 89 -17.25 24.29 7.83
C VAL A 89 -18.20 25.00 8.80
N SER A 90 -19.12 24.27 9.44
CA SER A 90 -20.16 24.86 10.30
C SER A 90 -20.76 23.81 11.25
N ASP A 91 -21.32 24.28 12.36
CA ASP A 91 -22.06 23.43 13.30
C ASP A 91 -23.23 22.70 12.62
N LYS A 92 -23.45 21.44 13.04
CA LYS A 92 -24.50 20.57 12.51
C LYS A 92 -25.48 20.22 13.61
N PHE A 93 -26.77 20.23 13.28
CA PHE A 93 -27.86 19.93 14.20
C PHE A 93 -28.68 18.76 13.66
N VAL A 94 -29.00 17.80 14.52
CA VAL A 94 -29.91 16.69 14.20
C VAL A 94 -31.30 17.02 14.72
N LYS A 95 -32.30 16.95 13.84
CA LYS A 95 -33.72 17.06 14.16
C LYS A 95 -34.38 15.70 13.97
N ILE A 96 -35.17 15.28 14.95
CA ILE A 96 -35.88 14.00 14.96
C ILE A 96 -37.39 14.25 14.88
N GLU A 97 -38.06 13.60 13.93
CA GLU A 97 -39.52 13.60 13.77
C GLU A 97 -40.05 12.17 13.74
N VAL A 98 -41.21 11.92 14.34
CA VAL A 98 -41.77 10.57 14.47
C VAL A 98 -43.23 10.57 14.06
N ASN A 99 -43.62 9.61 13.22
CA ASN A 99 -45.01 9.33 12.85
C ASN A 99 -45.44 7.97 13.41
N THR A 100 -46.50 7.98 14.21
CA THR A 100 -47.14 6.82 14.86
C THR A 100 -48.47 6.42 14.20
N GLY A 101 -48.89 7.13 13.15
CA GLY A 101 -50.17 7.00 12.47
C GLY A 101 -50.91 8.32 12.26
N SER A 102 -50.53 9.40 12.97
CA SER A 102 -51.20 10.70 12.96
C SER A 102 -50.42 11.82 12.24
N GLY A 103 -49.35 11.50 11.53
CA GLY A 103 -48.43 12.47 10.92
C GLY A 103 -47.13 12.62 11.70
N LEU A 104 -46.17 13.37 11.14
CA LEU A 104 -44.85 13.60 11.74
C LEU A 104 -44.92 14.63 12.88
N THR A 105 -44.53 14.21 14.08
CA THR A 105 -44.39 15.06 15.27
C THR A 105 -42.91 15.25 15.59
N SER A 106 -42.47 16.50 15.80
CA SER A 106 -41.09 16.80 16.18
C SER A 106 -40.80 16.38 17.62
N MET A 107 -39.71 15.64 17.81
CA MET A 107 -39.20 15.18 19.10
C MET A 107 -38.02 16.05 19.61
N GLY A 108 -37.60 17.04 18.82
CA GLY A 108 -36.57 18.02 19.17
C GLY A 108 -35.47 18.17 18.11
N THR A 109 -34.65 19.21 18.29
CA THR A 109 -33.43 19.47 17.52
C THR A 109 -32.27 19.64 18.50
N SER A 110 -31.14 18.98 18.27
CA SER A 110 -29.93 19.06 19.11
C SER A 110 -28.65 19.16 18.27
N GLN A 111 -27.64 19.87 18.77
CA GLN A 111 -26.33 19.96 18.12
C GLN A 111 -25.62 18.60 18.12
N LEU A 112 -24.97 18.25 17.01
CA LEU A 112 -24.07 17.10 16.92
C LEU A 112 -22.67 17.54 17.36
N LEU A 113 -22.32 17.23 18.61
CA LEU A 113 -20.99 17.49 19.15
C LEU A 113 -20.02 16.37 18.78
N ALA A 114 -18.75 16.74 18.52
CA ALA A 114 -17.71 15.77 18.21
C ALA A 114 -17.42 14.84 19.40
N VAL A 115 -17.34 13.53 19.13
CA VAL A 115 -16.87 12.54 20.12
C VAL A 115 -15.34 12.58 20.24
N PRO A 116 -14.72 12.19 21.37
CA PRO A 116 -13.28 12.30 21.57
C PRO A 116 -12.40 11.63 20.48
N TYR A 117 -12.89 10.53 19.88
CA TYR A 117 -12.20 9.87 18.77
C TYR A 117 -12.22 10.70 17.47
N ALA A 118 -13.28 11.48 17.23
CA ALA A 118 -13.39 12.41 16.11
C ALA A 118 -12.57 13.69 16.35
N MET A 119 -12.43 14.14 17.60
CA MET A 119 -11.49 15.20 17.95
C MET A 119 -10.04 14.78 17.64
N TYR A 120 -9.66 13.53 17.98
CA TYR A 120 -8.35 12.98 17.64
C TYR A 120 -8.13 12.82 16.13
N ALA A 121 -9.18 12.54 15.35
CA ALA A 121 -9.09 12.49 13.89
C ALA A 121 -8.81 13.88 13.26
N ASN A 122 -9.19 14.98 13.93
CA ASN A 122 -8.90 16.34 13.47
C ASN A 122 -7.40 16.68 13.56
N GLU A 123 -6.67 16.10 14.53
CA GLU A 123 -5.21 16.25 14.65
C GLU A 123 -4.42 15.60 13.50
N VAL A 124 -5.05 14.72 12.71
CA VAL A 124 -4.41 13.98 11.61
C VAL A 124 -4.48 14.74 10.27
N LEU A 125 -5.35 15.74 10.14
CA LEU A 125 -5.63 16.41 8.85
C LEU A 125 -5.31 17.91 8.80
N ASN A 126 -5.05 18.57 9.94
CA ASN A 126 -4.62 19.97 9.96
C ASN A 126 -3.45 20.18 10.93
N LYS A 127 -2.24 19.88 10.45
CA LYS A 127 -1.03 20.49 11.02
C LYS A 127 -0.90 21.93 10.52
N ASN A 128 -1.35 22.85 11.37
CA ASN A 128 -0.79 24.20 11.42
C ASN A 128 0.07 24.23 12.70
N ASP A 129 1.35 23.85 12.60
CA ASP A 129 2.28 23.87 13.73
C ASP A 129 2.39 25.30 14.27
N ALA A 130 2.27 25.47 15.58
CA ALA A 130 2.33 26.79 16.22
C ALA A 130 3.79 27.27 16.43
N ASP A 131 4.62 27.21 15.39
CA ASP A 131 5.91 27.90 15.33
C ASP A 131 5.86 29.08 14.32
N ALA A 132 7.03 29.63 13.97
CA ALA A 132 7.16 30.83 13.15
C ALA A 132 8.08 30.63 11.94
N ASP A 133 8.37 29.38 11.55
CA ASP A 133 9.23 29.06 10.42
C ASP A 133 8.42 28.97 9.12
N SER A 134 8.51 30.01 8.30
CA SER A 134 7.79 30.14 7.03
C SER A 134 8.18 29.11 5.95
N LEU A 135 9.05 28.15 6.26
CA LEU A 135 9.49 27.07 5.36
C LEU A 135 8.85 25.71 5.63
N ASN A 136 8.10 25.52 6.73
CA ASN A 136 7.44 24.24 7.05
C ASN A 136 5.93 24.18 6.71
N GLU A 137 5.30 25.34 6.48
CA GLU A 137 3.87 25.45 6.17
C GLU A 137 3.46 24.60 4.96
N ILE A 138 2.25 24.01 4.98
CA ILE A 138 1.66 23.39 3.79
C ILE A 138 1.34 24.49 2.77
N GLN A 139 2.20 24.63 1.78
CA GLN A 139 2.06 25.61 0.70
C GLN A 139 0.96 25.16 -0.26
N ASN A 140 -0.14 25.92 -0.30
CA ASN A 140 -1.24 25.69 -1.22
C ASN A 140 -0.81 26.05 -2.65
N LEU A 141 -1.20 25.20 -3.60
CA LEU A 141 -0.90 25.36 -5.02
C LEU A 141 -2.14 25.85 -5.76
N THR A 142 -2.20 27.14 -6.06
CA THR A 142 -3.36 27.82 -6.68
C THR A 142 -3.08 28.14 -8.15
N LEU A 143 -3.86 27.52 -9.05
CA LEU A 143 -3.87 27.84 -10.47
C LEU A 143 -4.97 28.87 -10.76
N GLU A 144 -4.60 30.07 -11.21
CA GLU A 144 -5.54 31.11 -11.62
C GLU A 144 -5.17 31.62 -13.02
N GLY A 145 -6.05 31.34 -14.00
CA GLY A 145 -5.71 31.47 -15.42
C GLY A 145 -4.60 30.49 -15.80
N VAL A 146 -3.50 31.01 -16.36
CA VAL A 146 -2.28 30.25 -16.69
C VAL A 146 -1.23 30.26 -15.58
N ASN A 147 -1.44 31.03 -14.50
CA ASN A 147 -0.44 31.22 -13.45
C ASN A 147 -0.60 30.18 -12.33
N LEU A 148 0.42 29.33 -12.15
CA LEU A 148 0.51 28.40 -11.03
C LEU A 148 1.28 29.06 -9.89
N SER A 149 0.54 29.47 -8.87
CA SER A 149 1.08 30.16 -7.68
C SER A 149 1.25 29.18 -6.52
N ILE A 150 2.38 29.27 -5.83
CA ILE A 150 2.64 28.62 -4.55
C ILE A 150 2.35 29.65 -3.46
N SER A 151 1.52 29.34 -2.45
CA SER A 151 1.22 30.30 -1.38
C SER A 151 2.51 30.67 -0.62
N LYS A 152 2.88 31.96 -0.63
CA LYS A 152 4.17 32.52 -0.15
C LYS A 152 5.42 32.15 -0.98
N GLY A 153 5.27 31.42 -2.09
CA GLY A 153 6.35 31.09 -3.02
C GLY A 153 6.32 31.94 -4.29
N ASN A 154 7.16 31.56 -5.27
CA ASN A 154 7.12 32.16 -6.61
C ASN A 154 5.88 31.70 -7.39
N THR A 155 5.36 32.58 -8.24
CA THR A 155 4.40 32.20 -9.28
C THR A 155 5.14 31.74 -10.53
N ILE A 156 4.75 30.59 -11.07
CA ILE A 156 5.23 30.08 -12.36
C ILE A 156 4.11 30.31 -13.38
N ASP A 157 4.39 31.11 -14.41
CA ASP A 157 3.53 31.23 -15.57
C ASP A 157 3.61 29.93 -16.37
N LEU A 158 2.48 29.23 -16.54
CA LEU A 158 2.38 28.02 -17.34
C LEU A 158 1.95 28.29 -18.80
N GLY A 159 1.85 29.56 -19.22
CA GLY A 159 1.62 29.93 -20.62
C GLY A 159 2.70 29.36 -21.56
N ILE A 160 3.94 29.22 -21.06
CA ILE A 160 5.05 28.53 -21.74
C ILE A 160 4.90 27.00 -21.82
N LEU A 161 3.86 26.41 -21.22
CA LEU A 161 3.47 25.01 -21.38
C LEU A 161 2.16 24.83 -22.18
N GLN A 162 1.61 25.91 -22.74
CA GLN A 162 0.53 25.83 -23.74
C GLN A 162 1.07 25.90 -25.17
N ASP A 163 2.07 25.06 -25.46
CA ASP A 163 2.24 24.53 -26.82
C ASP A 163 1.81 23.06 -26.85
N GLY A 164 1.09 22.68 -27.90
CA GLY A 164 0.31 21.44 -27.99
C GLY A 164 1.02 20.28 -28.68
N VAL A 165 2.34 20.34 -28.88
CA VAL A 165 3.14 19.32 -29.56
C VAL A 165 4.44 19.02 -28.79
N ASP A 166 4.90 17.76 -28.89
CA ASP A 166 6.00 17.18 -28.12
C ASP A 166 7.09 16.65 -29.06
N ASP A 167 7.98 17.53 -29.51
CA ASP A 167 9.32 17.18 -29.94
C ASP A 167 10.39 18.07 -29.27
N ALA A 168 11.54 17.45 -28.97
CA ALA A 168 12.44 17.90 -27.91
C ALA A 168 13.70 18.62 -28.42
N ASP A 169 13.56 19.47 -29.44
CA ASP A 169 14.57 20.49 -29.77
C ASP A 169 13.95 21.90 -29.82
N ASN A 170 14.74 22.89 -29.43
CA ASN A 170 14.27 24.25 -29.13
C ASN A 170 14.47 25.17 -30.35
N ASP A 171 14.15 24.69 -31.55
CA ASP A 171 14.38 25.38 -32.83
C ASP A 171 13.05 25.90 -33.42
N SER A 172 12.85 27.22 -33.36
CA SER A 172 11.65 27.92 -33.84
C SER A 172 11.48 27.94 -35.37
N THR A 173 12.10 27.01 -36.08
CA THR A 173 11.96 26.80 -37.52
C THR A 173 11.34 25.46 -37.92
N ASN A 174 11.18 24.49 -37.00
CA ASN A 174 10.57 23.18 -37.29
C ASN A 174 9.11 23.02 -36.78
N GLU A 175 8.66 23.89 -35.87
CA GLU A 175 7.33 23.87 -35.24
C GLU A 175 6.19 23.56 -36.23
N ILE A 176 5.28 22.66 -35.86
CA ILE A 176 4.17 22.22 -36.74
C ILE A 176 3.24 23.39 -37.05
N GLN A 177 3.26 23.81 -38.30
CA GLN A 177 2.53 24.98 -38.80
C GLN A 177 1.06 24.66 -39.09
N ASP A 178 0.17 25.16 -38.24
CA ASP A 178 -1.28 25.16 -38.50
C ASP A 178 -1.61 25.96 -39.77
N LEU A 179 -1.97 25.22 -40.83
CA LEU A 179 -2.36 25.75 -42.14
C LEU A 179 -3.87 25.98 -42.20
N ASN A 180 -4.29 27.25 -42.15
CA ASN A 180 -5.69 27.64 -42.26
C ASN A 180 -5.99 28.22 -43.65
N LEU A 181 -6.87 27.55 -44.39
CA LEU A 181 -7.36 27.96 -45.71
C LEU A 181 -8.77 28.53 -45.57
N THR A 182 -8.94 29.83 -45.80
CA THR A 182 -10.25 30.49 -45.81
C THR A 182 -10.50 31.09 -47.20
N ASN A 183 -11.57 30.64 -47.86
CA ASN A 183 -11.79 30.86 -49.29
C ASN A 183 -10.53 30.45 -50.10
N ASN A 184 -9.89 31.42 -50.77
CA ASN A 184 -8.77 31.20 -51.67
C ASN A 184 -7.46 31.78 -51.10
N VAL A 185 -7.37 32.03 -49.80
CA VAL A 185 -6.15 32.53 -49.14
C VAL A 185 -5.69 31.52 -48.09
N LEU A 186 -4.46 31.04 -48.25
CA LEU A 186 -3.81 30.13 -47.31
C LEU A 186 -2.96 30.96 -46.33
N THR A 187 -3.14 30.71 -45.04
CA THR A 187 -2.46 31.42 -43.95
C THR A 187 -1.83 30.41 -42.99
N ILE A 188 -0.61 30.72 -42.53
CA ILE A 188 0.07 29.97 -41.46
C ILE A 188 -0.28 30.68 -40.15
N THR A 189 -1.21 30.11 -39.39
CA THR A 189 -1.96 30.85 -38.36
C THR A 189 -1.18 31.21 -37.10
N ARG A 190 0.01 30.61 -36.90
CA ARG A 190 0.85 30.79 -35.69
C ARG A 190 2.11 31.65 -35.89
N LYS A 191 2.34 32.20 -37.09
CA LYS A 191 3.48 33.07 -37.39
C LYS A 191 3.19 34.53 -37.04
N SER A 192 4.09 35.21 -36.32
CA SER A 192 4.04 36.68 -36.15
C SER A 192 4.28 37.38 -37.50
N ASN A 193 3.33 38.20 -37.93
CA ASN A 193 3.13 38.61 -39.33
C ASN A 193 2.97 37.38 -40.27
N PRO A 194 1.76 36.78 -40.31
CA PRO A 194 1.47 35.71 -41.26
C PRO A 194 1.57 36.27 -42.69
N THR A 195 2.23 35.51 -43.57
CA THR A 195 2.38 35.89 -44.97
C THR A 195 1.19 35.34 -45.75
N GLU A 196 0.24 36.20 -46.14
CA GLU A 196 -0.97 35.79 -46.86
C GLU A 196 -0.62 35.25 -48.26
N ILE A 197 -0.80 33.94 -48.46
CA ILE A 197 -0.60 33.31 -49.77
C ILE A 197 -1.96 33.30 -50.48
N ASN A 198 -2.16 34.29 -51.35
CA ASN A 198 -3.35 34.37 -52.19
C ASN A 198 -3.30 33.29 -53.30
N LEU A 199 -4.04 32.20 -53.10
CA LEU A 199 -4.17 31.08 -54.03
C LEU A 199 -5.19 31.34 -55.15
N ALA A 200 -5.75 32.55 -55.29
CA ALA A 200 -6.68 32.87 -56.39
C ALA A 200 -6.09 32.63 -57.80
N ALA A 201 -4.75 32.64 -57.93
CA ALA A 201 -4.04 32.26 -59.17
C ALA A 201 -4.00 30.75 -59.44
N PHE A 202 -4.31 29.91 -58.43
CA PHE A 202 -4.31 28.44 -58.50
C PHE A 202 -5.73 27.84 -58.43
N THR A 203 -6.72 28.56 -57.87
CA THR A 203 -8.14 28.16 -57.85
C THR A 203 -8.84 28.29 -59.22
N GLY A 204 -8.11 28.02 -60.29
CA GLY A 204 -8.56 27.95 -61.68
C GLY A 204 -7.70 27.02 -62.54
N THR A 205 -6.80 26.24 -61.93
CA THR A 205 -5.80 25.42 -62.63
C THR A 205 -5.65 24.02 -62.02
N ASN A 206 -6.71 23.22 -62.06
CA ASN A 206 -6.54 21.78 -62.17
C ASN A 206 -6.03 21.49 -63.60
N THR A 207 -4.72 21.60 -63.83
CA THR A 207 -4.11 21.32 -65.15
C THR A 207 -4.11 19.83 -65.52
N ASP A 208 -4.70 19.00 -64.68
CA ASP A 208 -4.96 17.57 -64.81
C ASP A 208 -6.47 17.23 -64.88
N GLU A 209 -7.37 18.23 -64.99
CA GLU A 209 -8.75 17.99 -65.46
C GLU A 209 -8.74 17.71 -66.98
N GLN A 210 -8.32 16.50 -67.33
CA GLN A 210 -8.17 16.04 -68.71
C GLN A 210 -9.53 15.83 -69.38
N GLN A 211 -9.99 16.84 -70.12
CA GLN A 211 -11.08 16.68 -71.08
C GLN A 211 -10.62 15.73 -72.20
N LEU A 212 -11.14 14.50 -72.22
CA LEU A 212 -11.11 13.64 -73.39
C LEU A 212 -12.14 14.16 -74.38
N SER A 213 -11.69 14.75 -75.48
CA SER A 213 -12.55 15.01 -76.65
C SER A 213 -12.15 14.10 -77.80
N LEU A 214 -13.17 13.47 -78.41
CA LEU A 214 -13.04 12.74 -79.65
C LEU A 214 -13.59 13.65 -80.76
N ASN A 215 -12.73 14.02 -81.71
CA ASN A 215 -13.16 14.73 -82.92
C ASN A 215 -12.76 13.90 -84.14
N GLU A 216 -13.76 13.41 -84.85
CA GLU A 216 -13.62 12.43 -85.95
C GLU A 216 -12.76 11.22 -85.53
N THR A 217 -11.52 11.09 -86.03
CA THR A 217 -10.61 9.99 -85.69
C THR A 217 -9.60 10.33 -84.59
N ILE A 218 -9.48 11.58 -84.15
CA ILE A 218 -8.45 11.98 -83.18
C ILE A 218 -9.04 12.03 -81.77
N LEU A 219 -8.47 11.20 -80.89
CA LEU A 219 -8.68 11.32 -79.45
C LEU A 219 -7.65 12.29 -78.88
N SER A 220 -8.14 13.41 -78.34
CA SER A 220 -7.33 14.45 -77.73
C SER A 220 -7.57 14.57 -76.23
N ILE A 221 -6.45 14.72 -75.49
CA ILE A 221 -6.42 15.16 -74.10
C ILE A 221 -6.02 16.64 -74.10
N SER A 222 -6.76 17.47 -73.37
CA SER A 222 -6.45 18.90 -73.19
C SER A 222 -5.04 19.11 -72.62
N GLY A 223 -4.10 19.54 -73.48
CA GLY A 223 -2.69 19.76 -73.12
C GLY A 223 -1.75 18.55 -73.27
N GLY A 224 -2.25 17.41 -73.76
CA GLY A 224 -1.47 16.18 -73.97
C GLY A 224 -1.15 15.89 -75.45
N ASN A 225 -0.51 14.74 -75.68
CA ASN A 225 -0.36 14.19 -77.03
C ASN A 225 -1.73 13.80 -77.61
N THR A 226 -1.94 14.05 -78.89
CA THR A 226 -3.05 13.46 -79.65
C THR A 226 -2.77 11.99 -79.96
N VAL A 227 -3.80 11.15 -79.89
CA VAL A 227 -3.78 9.80 -80.46
C VAL A 227 -4.70 9.81 -81.67
N ASP A 228 -4.11 9.65 -82.86
CA ASP A 228 -4.89 9.39 -84.06
C ASP A 228 -5.34 7.92 -84.07
N LEU A 229 -6.65 7.71 -84.15
CA LEU A 229 -7.31 6.41 -84.24
C LEU A 229 -7.61 6.02 -85.69
N SER A 230 -7.17 6.80 -86.70
CA SER A 230 -7.22 6.39 -88.10
C SER A 230 -6.61 4.99 -88.37
N PRO A 231 -5.55 4.53 -87.67
CA PRO A 231 -5.04 3.15 -87.83
C PRO A 231 -5.95 2.05 -87.24
N LEU A 232 -7.08 2.42 -86.63
CA LEU A 232 -8.13 1.52 -86.15
C LEU A 232 -9.41 1.58 -87.01
N GLN A 233 -9.45 2.40 -88.07
CA GLN A 233 -10.49 2.32 -89.11
C GLN A 233 -10.11 1.29 -90.19
N ASP A 234 -10.17 0.02 -89.80
CA ASP A 234 -10.44 -1.10 -90.71
C ASP A 234 -11.99 -1.29 -90.75
N GLY A 235 -12.70 -0.92 -91.81
CA GLY A 235 -12.27 -0.29 -93.06
C GLY A 235 -13.45 0.20 -93.91
N VAL A 236 -13.19 0.51 -95.18
CA VAL A 236 -14.12 1.02 -96.23
C VAL A 236 -14.82 2.37 -95.99
N ASN A 237 -14.21 3.44 -96.49
CA ASN A 237 -14.91 4.49 -97.25
C ASN A 237 -13.88 5.22 -98.13
N ASP A 238 -13.57 4.65 -99.31
CA ASP A 238 -12.58 5.18 -100.24
C ASP A 238 -13.13 6.32 -101.12
N ALA A 239 -12.32 7.36 -101.29
CA ALA A 239 -12.72 8.60 -101.95
C ALA A 239 -12.50 8.56 -103.47
N ASP A 240 -13.26 7.73 -104.19
CA ASP A 240 -13.42 7.85 -105.64
C ASP A 240 -14.81 8.44 -106.02
N SER A 241 -15.10 8.51 -107.32
CA SER A 241 -16.38 8.99 -107.84
C SER A 241 -16.98 8.01 -108.85
N ASP A 242 -16.77 6.70 -108.65
CA ASP A 242 -17.43 5.65 -109.43
C ASP A 242 -18.80 5.31 -108.79
N PRO A 243 -19.93 5.56 -109.49
CA PRO A 243 -21.27 5.30 -108.96
C PRO A 243 -21.60 3.80 -108.80
N ALA A 244 -20.64 2.88 -108.96
CA ALA A 244 -20.78 1.46 -108.70
C ALA A 244 -20.42 1.00 -107.27
N ASN A 245 -19.73 1.82 -106.46
CA ASN A 245 -19.14 1.39 -105.17
C ASN A 245 -19.69 2.10 -103.90
N GLU A 246 -20.82 2.81 -103.95
CA GLU A 246 -21.38 3.45 -102.76
C GLU A 246 -21.94 2.44 -101.73
N LEU A 247 -21.60 2.65 -100.45
CA LEU A 247 -22.01 1.81 -99.31
C LEU A 247 -23.54 1.67 -99.20
N GLN A 248 -24.03 0.45 -99.38
CA GLN A 248 -25.47 0.18 -99.44
C GLN A 248 -26.12 0.18 -98.05
N ASN A 249 -26.97 1.19 -97.79
CA ASN A 249 -27.78 1.26 -96.58
C ASN A 249 -28.67 0.02 -96.42
N LEU A 250 -28.38 -0.76 -95.37
CA LEU A 250 -29.13 -1.93 -94.93
C LEU A 250 -30.27 -1.49 -94.01
N THR A 251 -31.48 -1.43 -94.55
CA THR A 251 -32.68 -1.04 -93.80
C THR A 251 -33.46 -2.27 -93.38
N LEU A 252 -33.62 -2.45 -92.06
CA LEU A 252 -34.48 -3.48 -91.46
C LEU A 252 -35.88 -2.89 -91.22
N THR A 253 -36.90 -3.46 -91.87
CA THR A 253 -38.30 -3.03 -91.71
C THR A 253 -39.18 -4.25 -91.49
N GLY A 254 -39.49 -4.55 -90.22
CA GLY A 254 -40.05 -5.85 -89.84
C GLY A 254 -39.05 -6.98 -90.13
N ASP A 255 -39.55 -8.16 -90.49
CA ASP A 255 -38.75 -9.39 -90.66
C ASP A 255 -38.04 -9.49 -92.03
N THR A 256 -37.89 -8.36 -92.72
CA THR A 256 -37.21 -8.26 -94.02
C THR A 256 -36.03 -7.30 -93.95
N LEU A 257 -34.85 -7.79 -94.34
CA LEU A 257 -33.66 -6.98 -94.53
C LEU A 257 -33.55 -6.58 -96.00
N LYS A 258 -33.46 -5.28 -96.29
CA LYS A 258 -33.25 -4.76 -97.64
C LYS A 258 -31.95 -3.98 -97.71
N MET A 259 -31.15 -4.28 -98.73
CA MET A 259 -30.07 -3.43 -99.22
C MET A 259 -30.65 -2.45 -100.24
N SER A 260 -30.18 -1.20 -100.25
CA SER A 260 -30.79 -0.10 -101.02
C SER A 260 -31.00 -0.37 -102.52
N ASN A 261 -30.13 -1.16 -103.16
CA ASN A 261 -30.25 -1.61 -104.56
C ASN A 261 -30.06 -3.13 -104.72
N GLY A 262 -30.32 -3.93 -103.68
CA GLY A 262 -29.98 -5.37 -103.64
C GLY A 262 -31.17 -6.34 -103.57
N ASN A 263 -30.87 -7.64 -103.63
CA ASN A 263 -31.84 -8.71 -103.47
C ASN A 263 -32.45 -8.72 -102.06
N GLN A 264 -33.73 -9.09 -101.95
CA GLN A 264 -34.47 -9.15 -100.69
C GLN A 264 -34.23 -10.47 -99.95
N VAL A 265 -33.85 -10.41 -98.67
CA VAL A 265 -33.85 -11.56 -97.76
C VAL A 265 -34.99 -11.39 -96.75
N VAL A 266 -35.90 -12.37 -96.72
CA VAL A 266 -36.95 -12.49 -95.72
C VAL A 266 -36.51 -13.57 -94.73
N PHE A 267 -36.46 -13.24 -93.44
CA PHE A 267 -36.18 -14.23 -92.41
C PHE A 267 -37.49 -14.98 -92.03
N PRO A 268 -37.45 -16.31 -91.82
CA PRO A 268 -38.63 -17.06 -91.42
C PRO A 268 -39.06 -16.66 -90.00
N TYR A 269 -40.20 -15.97 -89.92
CA TYR A 269 -40.80 -15.50 -88.68
C TYR A 269 -41.50 -16.64 -87.90
N ASP A 270 -41.09 -16.85 -86.64
CA ASP A 270 -41.80 -17.70 -85.68
C ASP A 270 -42.49 -16.81 -84.62
N SER A 271 -43.82 -16.71 -84.71
CA SER A 271 -44.67 -16.09 -83.70
C SER A 271 -44.90 -17.00 -82.49
N SER A 272 -43.90 -17.15 -81.63
CA SER A 272 -44.03 -17.89 -80.36
C SER A 272 -43.68 -17.06 -79.12
N LYS A 273 -44.07 -15.77 -79.12
CA LYS A 273 -44.42 -15.10 -77.86
C LYS A 273 -45.60 -15.84 -77.20
N TRP A 274 -45.30 -16.66 -76.19
CA TRP A 274 -46.20 -17.04 -75.08
C TRP A 274 -47.67 -17.22 -75.47
N ALA A 275 -48.00 -18.34 -76.13
CA ALA A 275 -49.39 -18.68 -76.47
C ALA A 275 -50.25 -18.81 -75.19
N ALA A 276 -51.09 -17.80 -74.93
CA ALA A 276 -51.81 -17.66 -73.67
C ALA A 276 -53.03 -18.61 -73.58
N ASN A 277 -52.83 -19.77 -72.97
CA ASN A 277 -53.92 -20.72 -72.70
C ASN A 277 -54.55 -20.47 -71.31
N GLY A 278 -55.30 -19.36 -71.19
CA GLY A 278 -56.15 -19.02 -70.03
C GLY A 278 -55.66 -17.88 -69.13
N ASN A 279 -56.53 -17.46 -68.19
CA ASN A 279 -56.45 -16.24 -67.38
C ASN A 279 -55.37 -16.24 -66.27
N LYS A 280 -54.13 -16.60 -66.60
CA LYS A 280 -53.01 -16.70 -65.65
C LYS A 280 -51.74 -15.93 -66.05
N LEU A 281 -51.66 -15.40 -67.27
CA LEU A 281 -50.67 -14.39 -67.64
C LEU A 281 -51.34 -13.01 -67.75
N TYR A 282 -50.66 -11.99 -67.23
CA TYR A 282 -51.08 -10.60 -67.26
C TYR A 282 -49.89 -9.73 -67.66
N TYR A 283 -50.15 -8.63 -68.38
CA TYR A 283 -49.12 -7.66 -68.73
C TYR A 283 -49.68 -6.26 -68.46
N ASN A 284 -49.06 -5.54 -67.53
CA ASN A 284 -49.47 -4.18 -67.15
C ASN A 284 -48.23 -3.30 -67.07
N THR A 285 -48.30 -2.07 -67.59
CA THR A 285 -47.26 -1.02 -67.46
C THR A 285 -45.79 -1.46 -67.70
N GLY A 286 -45.57 -2.44 -68.59
CA GLY A 286 -44.22 -2.96 -68.93
C GLY A 286 -43.79 -4.21 -68.16
N ASN A 287 -44.56 -4.64 -67.16
CA ASN A 287 -44.27 -5.76 -66.27
C ASN A 287 -45.10 -7.00 -66.65
N VAL A 288 -44.50 -8.19 -66.56
CA VAL A 288 -45.17 -9.49 -66.78
C VAL A 288 -45.57 -10.11 -65.45
N GLY A 289 -46.87 -10.36 -65.25
CA GLY A 289 -47.42 -11.06 -64.10
C GLY A 289 -47.87 -12.48 -64.45
N ILE A 290 -47.41 -13.47 -63.69
CA ILE A 290 -47.90 -14.86 -63.77
C ILE A 290 -48.63 -15.16 -62.46
N GLY A 291 -49.96 -15.29 -62.52
CA GLY A 291 -50.83 -15.47 -61.35
C GLY A 291 -51.14 -14.20 -60.53
N THR A 292 -50.64 -13.04 -60.95
CA THR A 292 -51.02 -11.71 -60.43
C THR A 292 -51.47 -10.82 -61.58
N ASN A 293 -52.54 -10.03 -61.40
CA ASN A 293 -53.05 -9.10 -62.41
C ASN A 293 -52.47 -7.68 -62.31
N ASP A 294 -51.75 -7.39 -61.21
CA ASP A 294 -51.06 -6.11 -61.00
C ASP A 294 -49.60 -6.38 -60.59
N PRO A 295 -48.70 -6.64 -61.56
CA PRO A 295 -47.29 -6.98 -61.30
C PRO A 295 -46.44 -5.74 -61.00
N MET A 296 -45.84 -5.68 -59.82
CA MET A 296 -45.00 -4.56 -59.37
C MET A 296 -43.53 -4.67 -59.79
N SER A 297 -43.14 -5.76 -60.46
CA SER A 297 -41.79 -6.02 -60.96
C SER A 297 -41.81 -6.54 -62.39
N LYS A 298 -40.72 -6.31 -63.15
CA LYS A 298 -40.61 -6.65 -64.59
C LYS A 298 -41.03 -8.09 -64.93
N LEU A 299 -40.79 -9.03 -64.02
CA LEU A 299 -41.42 -10.34 -63.99
C LEU A 299 -41.81 -10.66 -62.54
N GLU A 300 -43.09 -10.90 -62.28
CA GLU A 300 -43.63 -11.31 -60.98
C GLU A 300 -44.39 -12.63 -61.13
N VAL A 301 -44.10 -13.63 -60.28
CA VAL A 301 -44.75 -14.94 -60.30
C VAL A 301 -45.37 -15.21 -58.93
N LYS A 302 -46.69 -15.38 -58.88
CA LYS A 302 -47.50 -15.40 -57.66
C LYS A 302 -48.44 -16.61 -57.67
N SER A 303 -48.26 -17.51 -56.70
CA SER A 303 -49.09 -18.70 -56.55
C SER A 303 -50.17 -18.51 -55.48
N THR A 304 -51.34 -19.11 -55.68
CA THR A 304 -52.35 -19.30 -54.63
C THR A 304 -52.29 -20.69 -53.98
N SER A 305 -51.38 -21.57 -54.42
CA SER A 305 -51.16 -22.90 -53.83
C SER A 305 -50.02 -22.86 -52.81
N THR A 306 -50.26 -23.46 -51.64
CA THR A 306 -49.24 -23.74 -50.62
C THR A 306 -48.41 -24.98 -50.93
N THR A 307 -48.79 -25.78 -51.94
CA THR A 307 -48.09 -26.99 -52.37
C THR A 307 -47.67 -26.88 -53.84
N GLY A 308 -46.37 -27.03 -54.09
CA GLY A 308 -45.75 -26.87 -55.42
C GLY A 308 -44.63 -25.83 -55.43
N ALA A 309 -43.94 -25.70 -56.57
CA ALA A 309 -42.98 -24.64 -56.79
C ALA A 309 -43.71 -23.33 -57.16
N LEU A 310 -43.23 -22.20 -56.64
CA LEU A 310 -43.64 -20.84 -57.02
C LEU A 310 -43.08 -20.46 -58.39
N PHE A 311 -41.85 -20.86 -58.68
CA PHE A 311 -41.18 -20.70 -59.96
C PHE A 311 -40.30 -21.93 -60.21
N GLN A 312 -40.22 -22.40 -61.46
CA GLN A 312 -39.52 -23.63 -61.82
C GLN A 312 -38.87 -23.49 -63.20
N VAL A 313 -37.60 -23.87 -63.30
CA VAL A 313 -36.85 -24.06 -64.54
C VAL A 313 -36.54 -25.55 -64.66
N ILE A 314 -36.85 -26.11 -65.82
CA ILE A 314 -36.59 -27.52 -66.17
C ILE A 314 -35.56 -27.62 -67.30
N ASN A 315 -34.83 -28.73 -67.37
CA ASN A 315 -33.97 -29.07 -68.50
C ASN A 315 -34.77 -29.72 -69.64
N ALA A 316 -34.10 -30.04 -70.75
CA ALA A 316 -34.71 -30.73 -71.91
C ALA A 316 -35.20 -32.16 -71.63
N ASN A 317 -34.86 -32.75 -70.48
CA ASN A 317 -35.34 -34.06 -70.03
C ASN A 317 -36.56 -33.96 -69.09
N ASN A 318 -37.05 -32.75 -68.82
CA ASN A 318 -38.05 -32.39 -67.81
C ASN A 318 -37.58 -32.50 -66.33
N ASP A 319 -36.28 -32.70 -66.06
CA ASP A 319 -35.76 -32.57 -64.69
C ASP A 319 -35.79 -31.11 -64.26
N THR A 320 -36.09 -30.85 -62.99
CA THR A 320 -35.94 -29.49 -62.42
C THR A 320 -34.46 -29.17 -62.27
N VAL A 321 -34.04 -27.97 -62.68
CA VAL A 321 -32.68 -27.43 -62.46
C VAL A 321 -32.67 -26.25 -61.47
N PHE A 322 -33.75 -25.48 -61.41
CA PHE A 322 -33.93 -24.42 -60.41
C PHE A 322 -35.40 -24.34 -60.03
N ALA A 323 -35.73 -24.26 -58.74
CA ALA A 323 -37.09 -24.01 -58.29
C ALA A 323 -37.15 -23.26 -56.96
N VAL A 324 -38.04 -22.26 -56.92
CA VAL A 324 -38.40 -21.54 -55.70
C VAL A 324 -39.67 -22.17 -55.14
N TYR A 325 -39.70 -22.45 -53.84
CA TYR A 325 -40.85 -22.97 -53.11
C TYR A 325 -41.19 -22.03 -51.93
N PRO A 326 -42.39 -22.12 -51.32
CA PRO A 326 -42.71 -21.36 -50.11
C PRO A 326 -41.78 -21.64 -48.92
N ASP A 327 -41.11 -22.81 -48.91
CA ASP A 327 -40.17 -23.24 -47.86
C ASP A 327 -38.68 -22.99 -48.17
N GLY A 328 -38.35 -22.47 -49.37
CA GLY A 328 -36.98 -22.14 -49.75
C GLY A 328 -36.66 -22.33 -51.25
N VAL A 329 -35.42 -22.01 -51.63
CA VAL A 329 -34.91 -22.16 -53.01
C VAL A 329 -34.13 -23.46 -53.14
N LYS A 330 -34.42 -24.24 -54.19
CA LYS A 330 -33.79 -25.54 -54.48
C LYS A 330 -33.14 -25.47 -55.87
N VAL A 331 -31.83 -25.72 -55.92
CA VAL A 331 -31.05 -25.74 -57.17
C VAL A 331 -30.52 -27.15 -57.37
N PHE A 332 -30.73 -27.70 -58.57
CA PHE A 332 -30.36 -29.07 -58.92
C PHE A 332 -29.35 -29.02 -60.07
N VAL A 333 -28.28 -29.81 -59.96
CA VAL A 333 -27.18 -29.84 -60.94
C VAL A 333 -27.02 -31.27 -61.45
N ASP A 334 -26.96 -31.44 -62.77
CA ASP A 334 -26.73 -32.74 -63.39
C ASP A 334 -25.34 -33.29 -62.97
N PRO A 335 -25.27 -34.47 -62.33
CA PRO A 335 -24.01 -35.04 -61.85
C PRO A 335 -23.10 -35.59 -62.95
N THR A 336 -23.53 -35.63 -64.22
CA THR A 336 -22.77 -36.24 -65.33
C THR A 336 -21.72 -35.33 -65.97
N ALA A 337 -21.85 -34.00 -65.85
CA ALA A 337 -20.92 -33.04 -66.46
C ALA A 337 -19.57 -32.98 -65.73
N LYS A 338 -18.46 -33.13 -66.47
CA LYS A 338 -17.08 -32.97 -65.98
C LYS A 338 -16.51 -31.63 -66.42
N GLY A 339 -16.10 -30.82 -65.45
CA GLY A 339 -15.51 -29.50 -65.65
C GLY A 339 -14.85 -28.98 -64.38
N THR A 340 -13.89 -28.08 -64.56
CA THR A 340 -13.06 -27.42 -63.54
C THR A 340 -13.89 -26.41 -62.73
N VAL A 341 -13.62 -26.28 -61.43
CA VAL A 341 -14.39 -25.40 -60.52
C VAL A 341 -13.60 -24.16 -60.10
N GLY A 342 -14.24 -23.01 -60.25
CA GLY A 342 -13.86 -21.72 -59.69
C GLY A 342 -15.11 -20.86 -59.55
N GLY A 343 -15.63 -20.72 -58.33
CA GLY A 343 -16.96 -20.15 -58.05
C GLY A 343 -17.61 -20.85 -56.86
N PHE A 344 -18.54 -20.16 -56.18
CA PHE A 344 -19.17 -20.62 -54.94
C PHE A 344 -19.94 -21.93 -55.14
N ALA A 345 -19.44 -23.04 -54.59
CA ALA A 345 -19.94 -24.39 -54.89
C ALA A 345 -20.01 -25.30 -53.66
N VAL A 346 -21.24 -25.68 -53.27
CA VAL A 346 -21.47 -26.86 -52.42
C VAL A 346 -21.50 -28.09 -53.34
N SER A 347 -20.51 -28.98 -53.24
CA SER A 347 -20.33 -30.09 -54.21
C SER A 347 -20.46 -31.47 -53.58
N GLY A 348 -21.37 -32.30 -54.13
CA GLY A 348 -21.63 -33.68 -53.71
C GLY A 348 -21.03 -34.76 -54.63
N ARG A 349 -19.88 -34.52 -55.27
CA ARG A 349 -19.28 -35.47 -56.23
C ARG A 349 -18.77 -36.74 -55.53
N THR A 350 -19.32 -37.90 -55.89
CA THR A 350 -18.82 -39.24 -55.52
C THR A 350 -18.56 -40.09 -56.78
N PRO A 351 -17.59 -41.02 -56.77
CA PRO A 351 -17.12 -41.70 -57.98
C PRO A 351 -18.03 -42.84 -58.51
N THR A 352 -19.20 -43.08 -57.92
CA THR A 352 -20.10 -44.18 -58.32
C THR A 352 -21.56 -43.73 -58.23
N LYS A 353 -22.39 -44.06 -59.23
CA LYS A 353 -23.83 -43.75 -59.22
C LYS A 353 -24.54 -44.49 -58.07
N LEU A 354 -25.26 -43.76 -57.23
CA LEU A 354 -26.28 -44.27 -56.31
C LEU A 354 -27.59 -43.51 -56.60
N GLY A 355 -28.69 -44.25 -56.77
CA GLY A 355 -30.01 -43.65 -57.02
C GLY A 355 -30.67 -43.18 -55.73
N GLY A 356 -31.01 -41.89 -55.66
CA GLY A 356 -31.70 -41.26 -54.54
C GLY A 356 -31.39 -39.76 -54.47
N SER A 357 -32.39 -38.93 -54.19
CA SER A 357 -32.21 -37.49 -54.02
C SER A 357 -31.71 -37.17 -52.60
N VAL A 358 -30.79 -36.20 -52.47
CA VAL A 358 -30.13 -35.84 -51.21
C VAL A 358 -29.98 -34.31 -51.11
N GLU A 359 -30.34 -33.75 -49.95
CA GLU A 359 -30.18 -32.33 -49.63
C GLU A 359 -28.73 -32.05 -49.18
N TYR A 360 -28.00 -31.19 -49.90
CA TYR A 360 -26.59 -30.86 -49.60
C TYR A 360 -26.36 -29.46 -49.03
N PHE A 361 -27.29 -28.53 -49.28
CA PHE A 361 -27.27 -27.16 -48.76
C PHE A 361 -28.68 -26.75 -48.40
N ARG A 362 -28.86 -26.11 -47.25
CA ARG A 362 -30.16 -25.63 -46.76
C ARG A 362 -29.99 -24.32 -46.02
N VAL A 363 -30.79 -23.33 -46.39
CA VAL A 363 -30.89 -22.05 -45.67
C VAL A 363 -32.33 -21.91 -45.20
N THR A 364 -32.51 -21.68 -43.90
CA THR A 364 -33.79 -21.36 -43.26
C THR A 364 -33.59 -20.12 -42.37
N PRO A 365 -34.65 -19.42 -41.93
CA PRO A 365 -34.51 -18.16 -41.18
C PRO A 365 -33.73 -18.25 -39.86
N ASP A 366 -33.49 -19.47 -39.38
CA ASP A 366 -32.77 -19.82 -38.16
C ASP A 366 -31.35 -20.38 -38.39
N SER A 367 -30.98 -20.80 -39.61
CA SER A 367 -29.76 -21.57 -39.84
C SER A 367 -29.32 -21.69 -41.31
N THR A 368 -28.00 -21.76 -41.50
CA THR A 368 -27.34 -22.17 -42.76
C THR A 368 -26.66 -23.51 -42.54
N ARG A 369 -27.03 -24.54 -43.31
CA ARG A 369 -26.62 -25.94 -43.15
C ARG A 369 -26.00 -26.50 -44.43
N ILE A 370 -24.89 -27.21 -44.29
CA ILE A 370 -24.15 -27.88 -45.37
C ILE A 370 -23.94 -29.34 -44.97
N TYR A 371 -24.21 -30.28 -45.88
CA TYR A 371 -24.09 -31.72 -45.65
C TYR A 371 -22.97 -32.33 -46.52
N VAL A 372 -22.29 -33.36 -46.02
CA VAL A 372 -21.15 -34.03 -46.65
C VAL A 372 -21.20 -35.55 -46.44
N ASN A 373 -20.41 -36.32 -47.19
CA ASN A 373 -20.43 -37.79 -47.19
C ASN A 373 -19.01 -38.40 -47.04
N ASP A 374 -18.97 -39.62 -46.52
CA ASP A 374 -17.99 -40.02 -45.51
C ASP A 374 -17.04 -41.18 -45.93
N SER A 375 -17.08 -41.66 -47.17
CA SER A 375 -16.39 -42.90 -47.53
C SER A 375 -14.92 -42.74 -47.99
N LEU A 376 -14.02 -43.51 -47.35
CA LEU A 376 -12.69 -44.00 -47.82
C LEU A 376 -11.42 -43.11 -47.68
N THR A 377 -10.25 -43.75 -47.89
CA THR A 377 -9.06 -43.67 -47.00
C THR A 377 -7.70 -43.39 -47.68
N THR A 378 -7.54 -42.34 -48.50
CA THR A 378 -6.23 -41.94 -49.08
C THR A 378 -5.98 -40.42 -49.02
N LYS A 379 -4.71 -40.01 -49.04
CA LYS A 379 -4.24 -38.65 -48.67
C LYS A 379 -3.96 -37.75 -49.89
N GLY A 380 -4.29 -36.45 -49.79
CA GLY A 380 -3.94 -35.39 -50.74
C GLY A 380 -3.92 -34.00 -50.07
N LYS A 381 -3.31 -33.00 -50.73
CA LYS A 381 -3.27 -31.57 -50.35
C LYS A 381 -3.99 -30.77 -51.46
N VAL A 382 -4.51 -29.54 -51.32
CA VAL A 382 -4.32 -28.46 -50.34
C VAL A 382 -5.60 -27.59 -50.24
N GLY A 383 -5.78 -26.81 -49.16
CA GLY A 383 -6.46 -25.50 -49.21
C GLY A 383 -7.91 -25.38 -48.67
N GLY A 384 -8.11 -24.44 -47.74
CA GLY A 384 -9.35 -23.63 -47.61
C GLY A 384 -10.66 -24.27 -47.11
N PHE A 385 -10.90 -24.17 -45.80
CA PHE A 385 -12.23 -24.17 -45.13
C PHE A 385 -13.33 -25.12 -45.65
N ALA A 386 -13.40 -26.35 -45.10
CA ALA A 386 -14.60 -27.20 -45.17
C ALA A 386 -14.70 -28.13 -43.94
N VAL A 387 -15.91 -28.35 -43.44
CA VAL A 387 -16.21 -29.40 -42.43
C VAL A 387 -16.34 -30.75 -43.15
N SER A 388 -15.75 -31.82 -42.61
CA SER A 388 -15.84 -33.17 -43.18
C SER A 388 -15.94 -34.26 -42.11
N GLY A 389 -16.77 -35.28 -42.35
CA GLY A 389 -16.68 -36.60 -41.69
C GLY A 389 -16.06 -37.65 -42.62
N ARG A 390 -15.61 -38.80 -42.04
CA ARG A 390 -15.42 -40.16 -42.67
C ARG A 390 -15.30 -41.27 -41.62
N THR A 391 -15.77 -42.53 -41.71
CA THR A 391 -17.10 -43.18 -41.95
C THR A 391 -17.60 -43.93 -43.24
N PRO A 392 -16.78 -44.69 -44.02
CA PRO A 392 -17.17 -45.97 -44.70
C PRO A 392 -18.48 -46.20 -45.50
N THR A 393 -19.64 -46.20 -44.82
CA THR A 393 -20.80 -47.06 -45.13
C THR A 393 -22.12 -46.35 -44.81
N LYS A 394 -23.23 -46.71 -45.49
CA LYS A 394 -24.57 -46.14 -45.24
C LYS A 394 -24.94 -46.22 -43.73
N GLY A 395 -25.02 -45.06 -43.08
CA GLY A 395 -25.17 -44.94 -41.62
C GLY A 395 -26.05 -43.75 -41.20
N ILE A 396 -26.30 -43.63 -39.91
CA ILE A 396 -27.34 -42.77 -39.32
C ILE A 396 -26.83 -41.32 -39.13
N LEU A 397 -27.69 -40.34 -39.41
CA LEU A 397 -27.50 -38.89 -39.22
C LEU A 397 -26.95 -38.53 -37.83
N ARG A 398 -25.98 -37.59 -37.79
CA ARG A 398 -25.44 -36.95 -36.57
C ARG A 398 -24.96 -35.53 -36.89
N ASP A 399 -25.00 -34.65 -35.90
CA ASP A 399 -24.50 -33.27 -36.00
C ASP A 399 -22.97 -33.24 -35.80
N TYR A 400 -22.25 -32.67 -36.78
CA TYR A 400 -20.78 -32.54 -36.73
C TYR A 400 -20.29 -31.11 -36.53
N PHE A 401 -21.06 -30.12 -37.00
CA PHE A 401 -20.79 -28.71 -36.80
C PHE A 401 -22.12 -27.94 -36.72
N SER A 402 -22.31 -27.17 -35.64
CA SER A 402 -23.50 -26.32 -35.46
C SER A 402 -23.09 -24.91 -35.08
N ILE A 403 -23.55 -23.92 -35.83
CA ILE A 403 -23.52 -22.50 -35.43
C ILE A 403 -24.95 -22.12 -35.05
N ASN A 404 -25.18 -21.90 -33.77
CA ASN A 404 -26.38 -21.27 -33.24
C ASN A 404 -26.03 -19.82 -32.86
N LYS A 405 -27.04 -18.97 -32.65
CA LYS A 405 -26.85 -17.57 -32.20
C LYS A 405 -25.90 -17.44 -31.00
N ASP A 406 -25.93 -18.43 -30.10
CA ASP A 406 -25.24 -18.38 -28.81
C ASP A 406 -24.04 -19.34 -28.70
N SER A 407 -23.76 -20.19 -29.71
CA SER A 407 -22.60 -21.10 -29.66
C SER A 407 -22.22 -21.72 -31.01
N THR A 408 -20.91 -21.85 -31.25
CA THR A 408 -20.33 -22.69 -32.31
C THR A 408 -19.79 -24.00 -31.70
N ARG A 409 -20.18 -25.16 -32.23
CA ARG A 409 -19.81 -26.50 -31.70
C ARG A 409 -19.25 -27.40 -32.80
N ILE A 410 -18.24 -28.19 -32.47
CA ILE A 410 -17.59 -29.18 -33.36
C ILE A 410 -17.59 -30.54 -32.65
N TYR A 411 -17.98 -31.60 -33.36
CA TYR A 411 -17.94 -32.98 -32.88
C TYR A 411 -17.03 -33.85 -33.76
N ILE A 412 -16.21 -34.74 -33.17
CA ILE A 412 -15.29 -35.64 -33.89
C ILE A 412 -15.34 -37.07 -33.34
N ASN A 413 -14.86 -38.04 -34.12
CA ASN A 413 -14.80 -39.46 -33.77
C ASN A 413 -13.35 -39.98 -33.85
N ASP A 414 -12.84 -40.58 -32.78
CA ASP A 414 -11.42 -40.96 -32.61
C ASP A 414 -10.97 -42.22 -33.37
N SER A 415 -11.85 -42.88 -34.14
CA SER A 415 -11.60 -44.21 -34.72
C SER A 415 -10.82 -44.23 -36.05
N LEU A 416 -9.61 -43.65 -36.11
CA LEU A 416 -8.70 -43.77 -37.28
C LEU A 416 -7.24 -44.11 -36.88
N ALA A 417 -6.68 -45.13 -37.54
CA ALA A 417 -5.45 -45.81 -37.11
C ALA A 417 -4.14 -45.28 -37.71
N SER A 418 -4.15 -44.24 -38.56
CA SER A 418 -2.94 -43.73 -39.23
C SER A 418 -2.81 -42.21 -39.13
N LYS A 419 -1.66 -41.75 -38.61
CA LYS A 419 -1.39 -40.31 -38.40
C LYS A 419 -1.05 -39.59 -39.71
N GLY A 420 -1.34 -38.30 -39.76
CA GLY A 420 -0.91 -37.38 -40.81
C GLY A 420 -0.80 -35.97 -40.24
N SER A 421 0.27 -35.25 -40.58
CA SER A 421 0.53 -33.93 -40.03
C SER A 421 -0.37 -32.88 -40.71
N VAL A 422 -1.32 -32.33 -39.97
CA VAL A 422 -2.11 -31.15 -40.34
C VAL A 422 -2.00 -30.11 -39.24
N GLY A 423 -1.72 -28.86 -39.62
CA GLY A 423 -1.73 -27.73 -38.71
C GLY A 423 -3.13 -27.13 -38.66
N GLY A 424 -3.70 -27.04 -37.45
CA GLY A 424 -5.03 -26.53 -37.18
C GLY A 424 -5.32 -26.66 -35.68
N PHE A 425 -6.25 -25.86 -35.16
CA PHE A 425 -6.55 -25.82 -33.73
C PHE A 425 -7.25 -27.12 -33.30
N ALA A 426 -6.54 -28.00 -32.60
CA ALA A 426 -6.97 -29.38 -32.34
C ALA A 426 -6.89 -29.73 -30.85
N VAL A 427 -8.05 -29.98 -30.24
CA VAL A 427 -8.18 -30.55 -28.89
C VAL A 427 -8.50 -32.04 -29.04
N SER A 428 -7.56 -32.92 -28.67
CA SER A 428 -7.70 -34.37 -28.87
C SER A 428 -7.62 -35.16 -27.55
N GLY A 429 -8.75 -35.70 -27.09
CA GLY A 429 -8.87 -36.43 -25.81
C GLY A 429 -8.53 -37.92 -25.92
N ARG A 430 -7.29 -38.25 -26.28
CA ARG A 430 -6.88 -39.64 -26.54
C ARG A 430 -6.86 -40.47 -25.24
N THR A 431 -7.79 -41.40 -25.08
CA THR A 431 -7.83 -42.35 -23.95
C THR A 431 -7.73 -43.82 -24.44
N PRO A 432 -7.19 -44.77 -23.64
CA PRO A 432 -6.98 -46.15 -24.10
C PRO A 432 -8.22 -47.05 -24.06
N THR A 433 -9.29 -46.63 -23.39
CA THR A 433 -10.49 -47.44 -23.09
C THR A 433 -11.76 -46.74 -23.57
N LYS A 434 -12.78 -47.53 -23.93
CA LYS A 434 -14.07 -47.04 -24.43
C LYS A 434 -14.92 -46.45 -23.29
N GLY A 435 -14.79 -45.16 -23.05
CA GLY A 435 -15.69 -44.38 -22.18
C GLY A 435 -16.78 -43.64 -22.97
N SER A 436 -17.76 -43.09 -22.24
CA SER A 436 -18.69 -42.08 -22.78
C SER A 436 -17.96 -40.78 -23.15
N GLY A 437 -18.58 -39.98 -24.02
CA GLY A 437 -17.98 -38.72 -24.49
C GLY A 437 -17.71 -37.74 -23.35
N ASN A 438 -16.52 -37.14 -23.36
CA ASN A 438 -16.10 -36.13 -22.39
C ASN A 438 -16.05 -34.76 -23.07
N GLU A 439 -16.47 -33.71 -22.38
CA GLU A 439 -16.18 -32.33 -22.77
C GLU A 439 -14.68 -32.08 -22.54
N LEU A 440 -13.98 -31.48 -23.52
CA LEU A 440 -12.51 -31.31 -23.48
C LEU A 440 -12.07 -29.85 -23.62
N LEU A 441 -12.84 -29.05 -24.35
CA LEU A 441 -12.73 -27.60 -24.43
C LEU A 441 -14.15 -27.03 -24.44
N PHE A 442 -14.43 -26.12 -23.52
CA PHE A 442 -15.67 -25.36 -23.44
C PHE A 442 -15.33 -23.88 -23.53
N ILE A 443 -16.04 -23.14 -24.38
CA ILE A 443 -15.92 -21.68 -24.50
C ILE A 443 -17.32 -21.08 -24.47
N ASN A 444 -17.52 -20.07 -23.63
CA ASN A 444 -18.67 -19.16 -23.67
C ASN A 444 -18.17 -17.70 -23.58
N SER A 445 -19.10 -16.74 -23.48
CA SER A 445 -18.78 -15.32 -23.29
C SER A 445 -17.88 -15.03 -22.08
N ASP A 446 -17.98 -15.86 -21.03
CA ASP A 446 -17.41 -15.55 -19.71
C ASP A 446 -16.17 -16.40 -19.38
N SER A 447 -15.92 -17.50 -20.12
CA SER A 447 -14.86 -18.45 -19.77
C SER A 447 -14.35 -19.28 -20.96
N THR A 448 -13.09 -19.71 -20.85
CA THR A 448 -12.52 -20.83 -21.60
C THR A 448 -12.05 -21.89 -20.59
N ARG A 449 -12.56 -23.11 -20.71
CA ARG A 449 -12.28 -24.24 -19.79
C ARG A 449 -11.76 -25.44 -20.57
N ILE A 450 -10.68 -26.06 -20.10
CA ILE A 450 -10.05 -27.23 -20.73
C ILE A 450 -10.04 -28.37 -19.72
N TYR A 451 -10.46 -29.57 -20.14
CA TYR A 451 -10.50 -30.77 -19.31
C TYR A 451 -9.53 -31.84 -19.84
N VAL A 452 -8.88 -32.56 -18.93
CA VAL A 452 -7.97 -33.68 -19.22
C VAL A 452 -8.31 -34.87 -18.32
N ASN A 453 -8.15 -36.08 -18.84
CA ASN A 453 -8.44 -37.31 -18.09
C ASN A 453 -7.14 -37.91 -17.51
N ASP A 454 -7.09 -38.07 -16.20
CA ASP A 454 -5.87 -38.29 -15.42
C ASP A 454 -5.63 -39.76 -14.98
N THR A 455 -6.48 -40.70 -15.39
CA THR A 455 -6.43 -42.10 -14.92
C THR A 455 -5.41 -42.99 -15.65
N SER A 456 -4.31 -42.42 -16.20
CA SER A 456 -3.38 -43.14 -17.09
C SER A 456 -1.90 -42.82 -16.82
N ILE A 457 -1.34 -43.41 -15.75
CA ILE A 457 0.02 -43.18 -15.23
C ILE A 457 1.20 -43.68 -16.09
N THR A 458 1.00 -44.15 -17.33
CA THR A 458 2.03 -44.89 -18.09
C THR A 458 2.37 -44.35 -19.50
N LYS A 459 1.84 -43.19 -19.93
CA LYS A 459 2.26 -42.56 -21.21
C LYS A 459 2.48 -41.06 -21.05
N GLY A 460 3.56 -40.56 -21.69
CA GLY A 460 4.18 -39.28 -21.38
C GLY A 460 3.35 -38.03 -21.68
N LYS A 461 3.79 -36.92 -21.06
CA LYS A 461 3.12 -35.61 -21.01
C LYS A 461 2.65 -35.12 -22.39
N VAL A 462 1.33 -34.97 -22.56
CA VAL A 462 0.68 -34.28 -23.69
C VAL A 462 -0.50 -33.44 -23.19
N GLY A 463 -0.20 -32.27 -22.63
CA GLY A 463 -1.17 -31.27 -22.18
C GLY A 463 -0.53 -29.88 -22.11
N GLY A 464 -1.30 -28.85 -22.46
CA GLY A 464 -0.81 -27.46 -22.54
C GLY A 464 -0.84 -26.88 -23.96
N PHE A 465 -0.91 -25.56 -24.05
CA PHE A 465 -1.04 -24.79 -25.29
C PHE A 465 0.33 -24.72 -25.99
N ALA A 466 0.51 -25.44 -27.09
CA ALA A 466 1.84 -25.64 -27.70
C ALA A 466 2.29 -24.44 -28.55
N VAL A 467 2.98 -23.47 -27.93
CA VAL A 467 3.68 -22.38 -28.64
C VAL A 467 4.92 -22.96 -29.35
N SER A 468 4.78 -23.29 -30.64
CA SER A 468 5.85 -23.90 -31.43
C SER A 468 6.74 -22.85 -32.10
N GLY A 469 7.95 -22.67 -31.58
CA GLY A 469 9.04 -22.02 -32.31
C GLY A 469 9.46 -22.87 -33.50
N ARG A 470 9.21 -22.40 -34.73
CA ARG A 470 9.49 -23.14 -35.97
C ARG A 470 10.88 -22.84 -36.49
N THR A 471 11.87 -23.66 -36.15
CA THR A 471 13.20 -23.64 -36.76
C THR A 471 13.29 -24.60 -37.97
N PRO A 472 14.16 -24.35 -38.98
CA PRO A 472 14.34 -25.27 -40.11
C PRO A 472 15.13 -26.55 -39.77
N THR A 473 15.91 -26.53 -38.68
CA THR A 473 16.79 -27.62 -38.24
C THR A 473 16.20 -28.41 -37.09
N LYS A 474 16.53 -29.72 -37.01
CA LYS A 474 16.22 -30.57 -35.86
C LYS A 474 17.11 -30.23 -34.65
N GLY A 475 16.83 -29.11 -33.99
CA GLY A 475 17.31 -28.87 -32.64
C GLY A 475 16.53 -29.69 -31.60
N ASP A 476 17.05 -29.75 -30.37
CA ASP A 476 16.31 -30.33 -29.25
C ASP A 476 15.00 -29.56 -28.97
N PRO A 477 13.92 -30.24 -28.58
CA PRO A 477 12.62 -29.60 -28.38
C PRO A 477 12.61 -28.71 -27.12
N THR A 478 12.77 -27.40 -27.31
CA THR A 478 12.70 -26.40 -26.24
C THR A 478 11.29 -26.31 -25.67
N LYS A 479 11.14 -26.64 -24.38
CA LYS A 479 9.89 -26.48 -23.65
C LYS A 479 9.73 -25.03 -23.20
N PHE A 480 8.63 -24.40 -23.61
CA PHE A 480 8.15 -23.11 -23.10
C PHE A 480 6.98 -23.26 -22.12
N MET A 481 6.40 -24.45 -22.03
CA MET A 481 5.33 -24.80 -21.09
C MET A 481 5.40 -26.31 -20.82
N ASP A 482 5.33 -26.72 -19.56
CA ASP A 482 5.23 -28.12 -19.13
C ASP A 482 4.25 -28.19 -17.95
N MET A 483 3.02 -28.63 -18.24
CA MET A 483 1.90 -28.62 -17.31
C MET A 483 1.49 -30.06 -16.96
N THR A 484 1.47 -30.37 -15.68
CA THR A 484 1.09 -31.66 -15.11
C THR A 484 0.36 -31.44 -13.79
N LYS A 485 -0.40 -32.44 -13.31
CA LYS A 485 -1.05 -32.36 -11.98
C LYS A 485 -0.07 -32.14 -10.82
N GLU A 486 1.17 -32.61 -10.98
CA GLU A 486 2.22 -32.46 -9.97
C GLU A 486 3.03 -31.17 -10.16
N ASN A 487 3.16 -30.61 -11.36
CA ASN A 487 4.02 -29.43 -11.58
C ASN A 487 3.51 -28.55 -12.73
N TYR A 488 3.58 -27.23 -12.55
CA TYR A 488 3.10 -26.19 -13.45
C TYR A 488 4.28 -25.29 -13.88
N PHE A 489 4.92 -25.58 -15.02
CA PHE A 489 6.09 -24.82 -15.50
C PHE A 489 5.75 -24.00 -16.74
N ILE A 490 6.06 -22.70 -16.73
CA ILE A 490 5.78 -21.75 -17.81
C ILE A 490 7.00 -20.86 -18.02
N GLY A 491 7.51 -20.79 -19.24
CA GLY A 491 8.72 -20.05 -19.61
C GLY A 491 9.87 -20.96 -20.05
N HIS A 492 10.79 -20.39 -20.84
CA HIS A 492 11.93 -21.12 -21.40
C HIS A 492 12.77 -21.76 -20.30
N ASN A 493 13.06 -23.07 -20.43
CA ASN A 493 13.87 -23.86 -19.49
C ASN A 493 13.39 -23.85 -18.02
N SER A 494 12.18 -23.38 -17.72
CA SER A 494 11.63 -23.40 -16.36
C SER A 494 11.45 -24.84 -15.87
N GLY A 495 11.89 -25.13 -14.65
CA GLY A 495 11.88 -26.48 -14.06
C GLY A 495 12.60 -27.57 -14.87
N SER A 496 13.49 -27.20 -15.79
CA SER A 496 14.00 -28.12 -16.83
C SER A 496 14.86 -29.28 -16.32
N LYS A 497 15.45 -29.20 -15.13
CA LYS A 497 16.17 -30.32 -14.49
C LYS A 497 15.32 -31.16 -13.52
N ASN A 498 14.01 -30.94 -13.41
CA ASN A 498 13.19 -31.65 -12.43
C ASN A 498 13.12 -33.16 -12.69
N ILE A 499 13.71 -33.93 -11.76
CA ILE A 499 13.82 -35.39 -11.81
C ILE A 499 12.63 -36.02 -11.08
N SER A 500 12.33 -35.55 -9.87
CA SER A 500 11.26 -36.13 -9.04
C SER A 500 10.44 -35.12 -8.24
N GLY A 501 10.82 -33.84 -8.17
CA GLY A 501 10.17 -32.84 -7.32
C GLY A 501 8.72 -32.55 -7.71
N LYS A 502 7.85 -32.29 -6.73
CA LYS A 502 6.39 -32.20 -6.91
C LYS A 502 5.77 -30.95 -6.30
N TYR A 503 4.55 -30.68 -6.73
CA TYR A 503 3.68 -29.56 -6.34
C TYR A 503 4.31 -28.18 -6.55
N ASN A 504 5.21 -28.06 -7.54
CA ASN A 504 5.88 -26.81 -7.86
C ASN A 504 5.13 -26.02 -8.94
N SER A 505 5.16 -24.68 -8.82
CA SER A 505 4.61 -23.74 -9.80
C SER A 505 5.67 -22.71 -10.18
N PHE A 506 6.25 -22.84 -11.37
CA PHE A 506 7.36 -22.00 -11.85
C PHE A 506 6.95 -21.21 -13.09
N VAL A 507 7.15 -19.89 -13.07
CA VAL A 507 6.71 -18.98 -14.13
C VAL A 507 7.80 -17.94 -14.42
N GLY A 508 8.49 -18.08 -15.54
CA GLY A 508 9.50 -17.13 -16.01
C GLY A 508 10.66 -17.80 -16.75
N TYR A 509 11.46 -17.00 -17.44
CA TYR A 509 12.71 -17.48 -18.07
C TYR A 509 13.60 -18.11 -17.00
N GLU A 510 13.89 -19.41 -17.14
CA GLU A 510 14.77 -20.19 -16.26
C GLU A 510 14.39 -20.14 -14.77
N SER A 511 13.12 -19.88 -14.47
CA SER A 511 12.55 -20.00 -13.12
C SER A 511 12.61 -21.47 -12.65
N GLY A 512 13.21 -21.71 -11.49
CA GLY A 512 13.42 -23.04 -10.91
C GLY A 512 14.28 -23.99 -11.76
N ARG A 513 15.16 -23.47 -12.64
CA ARG A 513 15.83 -24.27 -13.68
C ARG A 513 16.49 -25.55 -13.17
N ASN A 514 17.21 -25.46 -12.05
CA ASN A 514 17.99 -26.58 -11.52
C ASN A 514 17.23 -27.48 -10.53
N ASN A 515 15.96 -27.18 -10.20
CA ASN A 515 15.19 -27.94 -9.21
C ASN A 515 15.12 -29.39 -9.62
N ASP A 516 15.72 -30.30 -8.85
CA ASP A 516 15.87 -31.71 -9.21
C ASP A 516 14.92 -32.61 -8.39
N HIS A 517 14.86 -32.40 -7.07
CA HIS A 517 14.01 -33.13 -6.14
C HIS A 517 13.13 -32.22 -5.26
N GLY A 518 13.35 -30.89 -5.26
CA GLY A 518 12.62 -29.93 -4.44
C GLY A 518 11.10 -29.88 -4.72
N GLU A 519 10.30 -29.73 -3.66
CA GLU A 519 8.84 -29.82 -3.66
C GLU A 519 8.12 -28.59 -3.07
N ASN A 520 6.86 -28.39 -3.47
CA ASN A 520 5.93 -27.37 -2.98
C ASN A 520 6.43 -25.92 -3.15
N ASN A 521 7.27 -25.65 -4.15
CA ASN A 521 7.85 -24.33 -4.39
C ASN A 521 7.03 -23.50 -5.40
N VAL A 522 6.87 -22.21 -5.15
CA VAL A 522 6.23 -21.24 -6.07
C VAL A 522 7.26 -20.19 -6.49
N PHE A 523 7.71 -20.22 -7.74
CA PHE A 523 8.69 -19.28 -8.28
C PHE A 523 8.08 -18.48 -9.45
N LEU A 524 8.13 -17.15 -9.39
CA LEU A 524 7.58 -16.27 -10.43
C LEU A 524 8.55 -15.09 -10.68
N GLY A 525 9.08 -15.02 -11.90
CA GLY A 525 10.05 -14.01 -12.34
C GLY A 525 11.29 -14.62 -13.01
N PHE A 526 12.01 -13.79 -13.77
CA PHE A 526 13.25 -14.16 -14.47
C PHE A 526 14.28 -14.75 -13.48
N MET A 527 14.70 -15.99 -13.73
CA MET A 527 15.68 -16.74 -12.93
C MET A 527 15.36 -16.80 -11.42
N SER A 528 14.09 -16.71 -11.04
CA SER A 528 13.62 -16.96 -9.67
C SER A 528 13.95 -18.40 -9.26
N GLY A 529 14.58 -18.60 -8.09
CA GLY A 529 14.97 -19.92 -7.59
C GLY A 529 15.93 -20.71 -8.50
N TYR A 530 16.75 -20.03 -9.32
CA TYR A 530 17.50 -20.65 -10.43
C TYR A 530 18.32 -21.89 -10.04
N THR A 531 19.11 -21.84 -8.96
CA THR A 531 19.95 -22.98 -8.52
C THR A 531 19.26 -23.95 -7.55
N ASN A 532 17.97 -23.78 -7.23
CA ASN A 532 17.29 -24.66 -6.25
C ASN A 532 17.51 -26.12 -6.66
N SER A 533 17.91 -26.98 -5.74
CA SER A 533 18.12 -28.41 -6.00
C SER A 533 17.08 -29.20 -5.21
N GLY A 534 17.27 -29.30 -3.89
CA GLY A 534 16.36 -29.96 -2.94
C GLY A 534 15.58 -29.04 -2.00
N GLY A 535 15.66 -27.70 -2.17
CA GLY A 535 14.93 -26.76 -1.30
C GLY A 535 13.41 -26.87 -1.46
N ASN A 536 12.67 -26.89 -0.34
CA ASN A 536 11.23 -27.18 -0.28
C ASN A 536 10.41 -26.02 0.30
N ASN A 537 9.11 -25.96 -0.04
CA ASN A 537 8.12 -25.03 0.51
C ASN A 537 8.48 -23.53 0.34
N ASN A 538 9.28 -23.17 -0.68
CA ASN A 538 9.71 -21.79 -0.88
C ASN A 538 8.77 -21.00 -1.80
N THR A 539 8.57 -19.71 -1.54
CA THR A 539 7.82 -18.79 -2.41
C THR A 539 8.72 -17.64 -2.84
N PHE A 540 9.17 -17.60 -4.10
CA PHE A 540 10.05 -16.56 -4.65
C PHE A 540 9.36 -15.78 -5.78
N LEU A 541 9.09 -14.50 -5.56
CA LEU A 541 8.44 -13.61 -6.53
C LEU A 541 9.33 -12.40 -6.84
N GLY A 542 10.00 -12.42 -7.99
CA GLY A 542 10.84 -11.32 -8.47
C GLY A 542 11.93 -11.75 -9.45
N HIS A 543 12.51 -10.77 -10.14
CA HIS A 543 13.75 -10.96 -10.90
C HIS A 543 14.88 -11.40 -9.96
N LEU A 544 15.51 -12.54 -10.24
CA LEU A 544 16.61 -13.13 -9.44
C LEU A 544 16.26 -13.37 -7.95
N ALA A 545 14.99 -13.45 -7.57
CA ALA A 545 14.58 -13.78 -6.20
C ALA A 545 15.01 -15.22 -5.86
N GLY A 546 15.78 -15.40 -4.77
CA GLY A 546 16.34 -16.69 -4.37
C GLY A 546 17.28 -17.34 -5.39
N TYR A 547 17.95 -16.55 -6.24
CA TYR A 547 18.75 -17.06 -7.38
C TYR A 547 19.76 -18.17 -7.02
N LYS A 548 20.45 -18.04 -5.88
CA LYS A 548 21.45 -19.01 -5.37
C LYS A 548 20.93 -20.06 -4.41
N ASN A 549 19.61 -20.13 -4.15
CA ASN A 549 19.08 -21.15 -3.23
C ASN A 549 19.51 -22.53 -3.70
N SER A 550 20.13 -23.33 -2.83
CA SER A 550 20.51 -24.72 -3.14
C SER A 550 19.56 -25.67 -2.42
N ASN A 551 19.51 -25.55 -1.09
CA ASN A 551 18.73 -26.41 -0.19
C ASN A 551 17.91 -25.63 0.85
N GLY A 552 18.01 -24.29 0.87
CA GLY A 552 17.19 -23.44 1.73
C GLY A 552 15.69 -23.74 1.56
N SER A 553 14.98 -23.87 2.68
CA SER A 553 13.60 -24.35 2.70
C SER A 553 12.69 -23.48 3.57
N ASN A 554 11.39 -23.46 3.25
CA ASN A 554 10.35 -22.69 3.93
C ASN A 554 10.58 -21.17 3.88
N ASN A 555 11.24 -20.65 2.84
CA ASN A 555 11.52 -19.21 2.69
C ASN A 555 10.49 -18.48 1.81
N VAL A 556 10.22 -17.21 2.10
CA VAL A 556 9.34 -16.33 1.31
C VAL A 556 10.12 -15.09 0.87
N PHE A 557 10.50 -15.00 -0.41
CA PHE A 557 11.25 -13.86 -0.98
C PHE A 557 10.40 -13.12 -2.02
N LEU A 558 10.24 -11.81 -1.84
CA LEU A 558 9.42 -10.94 -2.70
C LEU A 558 10.21 -9.68 -3.09
N GLY A 559 10.40 -9.45 -4.38
CA GLY A 559 11.14 -8.32 -4.95
C GLY A 559 12.40 -8.75 -5.72
N ASP A 560 12.92 -7.85 -6.56
CA ASP A 560 14.18 -8.10 -7.28
C ASP A 560 15.34 -8.37 -6.30
N SER A 561 16.13 -9.39 -6.61
CA SER A 561 17.29 -9.82 -5.84
C SER A 561 17.02 -10.13 -4.35
N ALA A 562 15.77 -10.33 -3.94
CA ALA A 562 15.43 -10.72 -2.57
C ALA A 562 16.01 -12.13 -2.29
N GLY A 563 16.80 -12.26 -1.21
CA GLY A 563 17.48 -13.51 -0.86
C GLY A 563 18.44 -14.06 -1.93
N TYR A 564 19.00 -13.21 -2.80
CA TYR A 564 19.77 -13.63 -3.99
C TYR A 564 20.87 -14.68 -3.71
N PHE A 565 21.62 -14.53 -2.61
CA PHE A 565 22.73 -15.41 -2.24
C PHE A 565 22.37 -16.53 -1.24
N ASN A 566 21.08 -16.68 -0.87
CA ASN A 566 20.65 -17.70 0.09
C ASN A 566 21.09 -19.07 -0.44
N ASP A 567 21.76 -19.90 0.36
CA ASP A 567 22.30 -21.19 -0.09
C ASP A 567 21.59 -22.34 0.63
N SER A 568 21.74 -22.39 1.96
CA SER A 568 21.04 -23.33 2.83
C SER A 568 20.10 -22.69 3.86
N GLY A 569 20.11 -21.36 4.00
CA GLY A 569 19.28 -20.62 4.96
C GLY A 569 17.78 -20.91 4.87
N GLN A 570 17.11 -21.03 6.02
CA GLN A 570 15.73 -21.54 6.14
C GLN A 570 14.80 -20.63 6.94
N GLN A 571 13.50 -20.75 6.69
CA GLN A 571 12.43 -20.07 7.44
C GLN A 571 12.56 -18.53 7.45
N ASN A 572 13.12 -17.95 6.38
CA ASN A 572 13.29 -16.52 6.21
C ASN A 572 12.15 -15.88 5.40
N ILE A 573 11.78 -14.63 5.73
CA ILE A 573 10.78 -13.83 5.02
C ILE A 573 11.45 -12.51 4.57
N PHE A 574 11.76 -12.36 3.28
CA PHE A 574 12.44 -11.18 2.72
C PHE A 574 11.52 -10.46 1.72
N LEU A 575 10.95 -9.32 2.10
CA LEU A 575 10.00 -8.55 1.30
C LEU A 575 10.58 -7.17 0.95
N GLY A 576 11.07 -7.00 -0.28
CA GLY A 576 11.60 -5.75 -0.82
C GLY A 576 12.79 -5.96 -1.75
N ASN A 577 13.05 -5.00 -2.66
CA ASN A 577 14.22 -5.04 -3.53
C ASN A 577 15.51 -5.19 -2.70
N GLY A 578 16.31 -6.21 -3.01
CA GLY A 578 17.56 -6.52 -2.31
C GLY A 578 17.40 -6.82 -0.82
N SER A 579 16.20 -7.14 -0.33
CA SER A 579 16.00 -7.59 1.05
C SER A 579 16.72 -8.93 1.28
N GLY A 580 17.53 -9.01 2.34
CA GLY A 580 18.35 -10.18 2.66
C GLY A 580 19.30 -10.64 1.54
N LYS A 581 19.71 -9.74 0.62
CA LYS A 581 20.38 -10.12 -0.64
C LYS A 581 21.58 -11.05 -0.45
N ASN A 582 22.40 -10.79 0.57
CA ASN A 582 23.63 -11.55 0.85
C ASN A 582 23.44 -12.67 1.90
N ASN A 583 22.21 -12.95 2.34
CA ASN A 583 22.00 -14.06 3.29
C ASN A 583 22.52 -15.33 2.64
N SER A 584 23.28 -16.15 3.37
CA SER A 584 23.81 -17.42 2.86
C SER A 584 23.21 -18.56 3.68
N ASN A 585 23.44 -18.52 5.00
CA ASN A 585 23.02 -19.56 5.95
C ASN A 585 22.33 -18.96 7.21
N GLY A 586 21.92 -17.69 7.17
CA GLY A 586 21.03 -17.11 8.18
C GLY A 586 19.62 -17.71 8.09
N GLU A 587 18.97 -17.81 9.25
CA GLU A 587 17.69 -18.52 9.44
C GLU A 587 16.75 -17.71 10.34
N PHE A 588 15.43 -17.96 10.21
CA PHE A 588 14.38 -17.32 11.02
C PHE A 588 14.38 -15.77 10.96
N ASN A 589 14.89 -15.19 9.88
CA ASN A 589 14.95 -13.74 9.71
C ASN A 589 13.71 -13.21 8.94
N ALA A 590 13.15 -12.09 9.41
CA ALA A 590 12.05 -11.38 8.74
C ALA A 590 12.50 -9.96 8.35
N PHE A 591 12.82 -9.76 7.07
CA PHE A 591 13.32 -8.49 6.53
C PHE A 591 12.28 -7.88 5.58
N ILE A 592 11.72 -6.71 5.93
CA ILE A 592 10.63 -6.06 5.19
C ILE A 592 11.04 -4.61 4.88
N GLY A 593 11.31 -4.32 3.61
CA GLY A 593 11.72 -3.02 3.12
C GLY A 593 12.90 -3.09 2.14
N PHE A 594 13.06 -2.03 1.33
CA PHE A 594 14.18 -1.89 0.40
C PHE A 594 15.52 -2.08 1.11
N ARG A 595 16.30 -3.08 0.69
CA ARG A 595 17.62 -3.44 1.25
C ARG A 595 17.64 -3.65 2.78
N SER A 596 16.51 -4.04 3.37
CA SER A 596 16.47 -4.54 4.75
C SER A 596 17.38 -5.78 4.89
N GLY A 597 18.24 -5.82 5.91
CA GLY A 597 19.19 -6.93 6.15
C GLY A 597 20.16 -7.24 5.01
N HIS A 598 20.44 -6.30 4.11
CA HIS A 598 21.10 -6.56 2.81
C HIS A 598 22.41 -7.36 2.87
N LYS A 599 23.28 -7.06 3.85
CA LYS A 599 24.57 -7.74 4.07
C LYS A 599 24.55 -8.81 5.17
N ASN A 600 23.39 -9.16 5.73
CA ASN A 600 23.29 -10.31 6.62
C ASN A 600 23.73 -11.56 5.85
N SER A 601 24.58 -12.40 6.43
CA SER A 601 25.13 -13.61 5.78
C SER A 601 24.88 -14.88 6.60
N LEU A 602 25.06 -14.78 7.92
CA LEU A 602 24.94 -15.88 8.89
C LEU A 602 23.99 -15.58 10.06
N GLY A 603 23.63 -14.32 10.30
CA GLY A 603 22.81 -13.94 11.46
C GLY A 603 21.40 -14.54 11.45
N LYS A 604 20.86 -14.81 12.64
CA LYS A 604 19.60 -15.55 12.84
C LYS A 604 18.62 -14.84 13.77
N ASN A 605 17.33 -15.17 13.65
CA ASN A 605 16.23 -14.63 14.47
C ASN A 605 16.09 -13.09 14.41
N ASN A 606 16.46 -12.43 13.31
CA ASN A 606 16.38 -10.97 13.21
C ASN A 606 15.10 -10.49 12.53
N ALA A 607 14.44 -9.47 13.08
CA ALA A 607 13.26 -8.83 12.50
C ALA A 607 13.59 -7.38 12.10
N PHE A 608 13.77 -7.11 10.81
CA PHE A 608 14.12 -5.79 10.27
C PHE A 608 12.99 -5.24 9.40
N ILE A 609 12.40 -4.10 9.78
CA ILE A 609 11.27 -3.49 9.08
C ILE A 609 11.60 -2.03 8.76
N GLY A 610 11.83 -1.70 7.49
CA GLY A 610 12.14 -0.35 7.03
C GLY A 610 13.18 -0.31 5.91
N TYR A 611 13.29 0.85 5.26
CA TYR A 611 14.35 1.13 4.26
C TYR A 611 15.74 1.00 4.91
N GLU A 612 16.59 0.12 4.37
CA GLU A 612 17.95 -0.17 4.85
C GLU A 612 18.05 -0.51 6.37
N ALA A 613 16.96 -0.99 6.98
CA ALA A 613 16.98 -1.48 8.36
C ALA A 613 17.95 -2.67 8.48
N GLY A 614 18.91 -2.59 9.41
CA GLY A 614 19.96 -3.61 9.60
C GLY A 614 20.88 -3.86 8.40
N PHE A 615 21.04 -2.89 7.49
CA PHE A 615 21.73 -3.04 6.19
C PHE A 615 23.10 -3.76 6.27
N THR A 616 23.95 -3.48 7.28
CA THR A 616 25.28 -4.13 7.44
C THR A 616 25.32 -5.29 8.44
N ASN A 617 24.20 -5.75 9.00
CA ASN A 617 24.20 -6.73 10.09
C ASN A 617 24.59 -8.14 9.64
N ASP A 618 25.89 -8.40 9.54
CA ASP A 618 26.49 -9.60 8.93
C ASP A 618 26.13 -10.90 9.68
N GLU A 619 26.62 -11.05 10.90
CA GLU A 619 26.45 -12.24 11.76
C GLU A 619 25.54 -12.00 12.97
N GLY A 620 25.07 -10.77 13.20
CA GLY A 620 24.35 -10.40 14.43
C GLY A 620 22.99 -11.08 14.56
N ASN A 621 22.62 -11.47 15.78
CA ASN A 621 21.50 -12.39 16.05
C ASN A 621 20.47 -11.81 17.03
N ASN A 622 19.21 -12.22 16.87
CA ASN A 622 18.09 -11.88 17.76
C ASN A 622 17.83 -10.35 17.88
N ASN A 623 18.02 -9.60 16.79
CA ASN A 623 17.79 -8.16 16.78
C ASN A 623 16.41 -7.80 16.21
N ALA A 624 15.77 -6.76 16.74
CA ALA A 624 14.53 -6.19 16.22
C ALA A 624 14.75 -4.72 15.82
N PHE A 625 14.85 -4.42 14.52
CA PHE A 625 15.08 -3.06 13.99
C PHE A 625 13.88 -2.59 13.18
N ILE A 626 13.20 -1.52 13.63
CA ILE A 626 11.97 -1.03 13.01
C ILE A 626 12.10 0.48 12.75
N GLY A 627 12.16 0.88 11.49
CA GLY A 627 12.29 2.28 11.07
C GLY A 627 13.25 2.48 9.90
N TYR A 628 13.18 3.66 9.28
CA TYR A 628 14.11 4.07 8.23
C TYR A 628 15.55 4.08 8.78
N GLN A 629 16.42 3.25 8.21
CA GLN A 629 17.82 3.10 8.61
C GLN A 629 18.05 2.74 10.10
N ALA A 630 17.06 2.13 10.76
CA ALA A 630 17.21 1.58 12.11
C ALA A 630 18.29 0.48 12.09
N GLY A 631 19.30 0.60 12.96
CA GLY A 631 20.43 -0.33 13.01
C GLY A 631 21.26 -0.43 11.72
N ARG A 632 21.17 0.54 10.79
CA ARG A 632 21.72 0.42 9.42
C ARG A 632 23.17 -0.04 9.39
N SER A 633 24.02 0.60 10.19
CA SER A 633 25.46 0.33 10.28
C SER A 633 25.79 -0.53 11.51
N THR A 634 24.88 -1.46 11.87
CA THR A 634 25.16 -2.50 12.87
C THR A 634 26.04 -3.57 12.25
N TYR A 635 27.08 -4.02 12.93
CA TYR A 635 27.91 -5.16 12.51
C TYR A 635 28.09 -6.09 13.71
N ARG A 636 27.78 -7.39 13.55
CA ARG A 636 27.77 -8.44 14.61
C ARG A 636 26.90 -8.19 15.87
N GLY A 637 26.49 -6.95 16.13
CA GLY A 637 25.63 -6.57 17.24
C GLY A 637 24.40 -7.45 17.36
N SER A 638 24.12 -7.94 18.56
CA SER A 638 23.15 -8.99 18.85
C SER A 638 22.26 -8.64 20.05
N LYS A 639 21.02 -9.15 20.06
CA LYS A 639 20.00 -8.94 21.10
C LYS A 639 19.57 -7.47 21.26
N ASN A 640 19.65 -6.66 20.21
CA ASN A 640 19.31 -5.24 20.24
C ASN A 640 17.87 -4.97 19.75
N VAL A 641 17.21 -3.95 20.30
CA VAL A 641 15.88 -3.48 19.90
C VAL A 641 15.97 -2.01 19.52
N PHE A 642 15.95 -1.70 18.22
CA PHE A 642 16.06 -0.32 17.70
C PHE A 642 14.77 0.07 16.97
N ILE A 643 14.03 1.06 17.48
CA ILE A 643 12.72 1.45 16.94
C ILE A 643 12.71 2.97 16.72
N GLY A 644 12.68 3.40 15.45
CA GLY A 644 12.64 4.81 15.05
C GLY A 644 13.52 5.13 13.84
N TYR A 645 13.40 6.36 13.33
CA TYR A 645 14.26 6.86 12.26
C TYR A 645 15.72 6.91 12.77
N LYS A 646 16.62 6.19 12.10
CA LYS A 646 18.05 6.11 12.44
C LYS A 646 18.38 5.72 13.89
N ALA A 647 17.47 5.03 14.59
CA ALA A 647 17.74 4.46 15.91
C ALA A 647 18.92 3.47 15.82
N GLY A 648 19.96 3.64 16.63
CA GLY A 648 21.17 2.80 16.61
C GLY A 648 21.90 2.77 15.26
N TYR A 649 21.90 3.88 14.51
CA TYR A 649 22.41 3.94 13.14
C TYR A 649 23.86 3.43 12.98
N THR A 650 24.73 3.64 13.97
CA THR A 650 26.01 2.93 14.10
C THR A 650 26.02 2.07 15.37
N ASN A 651 26.36 0.80 15.24
CA ASN A 651 26.46 -0.12 16.37
C ASN A 651 27.41 -1.30 16.05
N TYR A 652 28.69 -1.16 16.38
CA TYR A 652 29.75 -2.07 16.00
C TYR A 652 30.05 -3.08 17.13
N GLY A 653 29.62 -4.32 16.93
CA GLY A 653 30.00 -5.47 17.74
C GLY A 653 31.31 -6.09 17.27
N ASP A 654 32.15 -6.47 18.24
CA ASP A 654 33.28 -7.39 18.14
C ASP A 654 34.21 -7.19 16.92
N TYR A 655 34.83 -6.00 16.90
CA TYR A 655 36.00 -5.66 16.09
C TYR A 655 37.17 -5.24 16.97
N GLU A 656 38.21 -6.08 17.04
CA GLU A 656 39.49 -5.74 17.67
C GLU A 656 39.29 -5.14 19.09
N GLY A 657 38.61 -5.90 19.97
CA GLY A 657 38.14 -5.42 21.28
C GLY A 657 37.53 -6.54 22.15
N PRO A 658 37.16 -6.26 23.41
CA PRO A 658 36.57 -7.24 24.31
C PRO A 658 35.19 -7.71 23.83
N ALA A 659 34.96 -9.02 23.84
CA ALA A 659 33.76 -9.62 23.25
C ALA A 659 32.43 -9.12 23.87
N ASN A 660 31.37 -9.07 23.05
CA ASN A 660 30.04 -8.52 23.32
C ASN A 660 29.91 -6.98 23.30
N MET A 661 30.73 -6.28 22.51
CA MET A 661 30.47 -4.88 22.17
C MET A 661 29.17 -4.76 21.35
N GLY A 662 28.46 -3.62 21.46
CA GLY A 662 27.25 -3.38 20.65
C GLY A 662 26.04 -4.29 20.92
N ASN A 663 25.99 -4.97 22.07
CA ASN A 663 24.99 -6.01 22.37
C ASN A 663 23.99 -5.61 23.47
N ASN A 664 22.77 -6.17 23.40
CA ASN A 664 21.70 -6.03 24.41
C ASN A 664 21.19 -4.58 24.65
N ASN A 665 21.24 -3.72 23.63
CA ASN A 665 20.77 -2.32 23.75
C ASN A 665 19.31 -2.17 23.30
N ILE A 666 18.56 -1.28 23.97
CA ILE A 666 17.20 -0.86 23.60
C ILE A 666 17.24 0.62 23.25
N TYR A 667 17.04 1.00 21.99
CA TYR A 667 16.99 2.39 21.51
C TYR A 667 15.63 2.67 20.85
N ILE A 668 14.80 3.53 21.45
CA ILE A 668 13.44 3.82 20.97
C ILE A 668 13.25 5.32 20.78
N GLY A 669 13.16 5.77 19.52
CA GLY A 669 12.99 7.16 19.14
C GLY A 669 13.78 7.53 17.88
N ASP A 670 13.61 8.77 17.41
CA ASP A 670 14.42 9.34 16.35
C ASP A 670 15.86 9.56 16.81
N SER A 671 16.84 9.09 16.03
CA SER A 671 18.29 9.29 16.25
C SER A 671 18.78 8.85 17.65
N THR A 672 18.01 8.00 18.34
CA THR A 672 18.35 7.44 19.65
C THR A 672 19.55 6.51 19.52
N GLY A 673 20.62 6.75 20.30
CA GLY A 673 21.86 5.97 20.20
C GLY A 673 22.63 6.09 18.88
N TYR A 674 22.41 7.16 18.08
CA TYR A 674 22.89 7.29 16.71
C TYR A 674 24.39 6.98 16.50
N ASN A 675 25.27 7.59 17.30
CA ASN A 675 26.73 7.38 17.29
C ASN A 675 27.22 6.41 18.38
N ASN A 676 26.35 5.63 19.05
CA ASN A 676 26.78 4.69 20.10
C ASN A 676 27.40 3.42 19.50
N MET A 677 28.60 3.58 18.95
CA MET A 677 29.32 2.58 18.16
C MET A 677 29.67 1.30 18.90
N THR A 678 29.70 1.26 20.23
CA THR A 678 30.32 0.14 20.97
C THR A 678 29.61 -0.21 22.28
N GLY A 679 28.68 0.63 22.75
CA GLY A 679 27.97 0.45 24.02
C GLY A 679 27.17 -0.84 24.09
N ARG A 680 26.97 -1.36 25.30
CA ARG A 680 26.20 -2.58 25.56
C ARG A 680 25.31 -2.45 26.78
N SER A 681 24.19 -3.16 26.76
CA SER A 681 23.23 -3.22 27.88
C SER A 681 22.65 -1.84 28.28
N ASN A 682 22.48 -0.93 27.31
CA ASN A 682 21.90 0.40 27.52
C ASN A 682 20.41 0.46 27.15
N VAL A 683 19.65 1.33 27.80
CA VAL A 683 18.23 1.59 27.51
C VAL A 683 18.04 3.08 27.25
N TYR A 684 17.99 3.49 25.98
CA TYR A 684 17.78 4.88 25.57
C TYR A 684 16.39 5.03 24.93
N ILE A 685 15.60 6.01 25.36
CA ILE A 685 14.24 6.24 24.87
C ILE A 685 14.00 7.75 24.70
N GLY A 686 13.66 8.18 23.50
CA GLY A 686 13.40 9.58 23.15
C GLY A 686 14.32 10.14 22.06
N HIS A 687 13.85 11.20 21.38
CA HIS A 687 14.58 11.85 20.30
C HIS A 687 16.00 12.26 20.75
N ASN A 688 17.00 11.77 20.03
CA ASN A 688 18.42 11.99 20.28
C ASN A 688 18.90 11.62 21.71
N ALA A 689 18.18 10.76 22.45
CA ALA A 689 18.67 10.22 23.73
C ALA A 689 19.92 9.35 23.50
N GLY A 690 20.99 9.60 24.26
CA GLY A 690 22.29 8.92 24.13
C GLY A 690 22.88 8.97 22.72
N SER A 691 22.58 10.01 21.93
CA SER A 691 22.99 10.13 20.52
C SER A 691 24.51 10.10 20.35
N GLY A 692 25.25 10.73 21.26
CA GLY A 692 26.71 10.79 21.30
C GLY A 692 27.28 11.79 20.30
N LYS A 693 28.23 12.64 20.72
CA LYS A 693 28.70 13.74 19.87
C LYS A 693 29.77 13.36 18.84
N ASN A 694 30.49 12.26 19.06
CA ASN A 694 31.63 11.84 18.24
C ASN A 694 31.63 10.31 18.05
N PRO A 695 31.64 9.79 16.80
CA PRO A 695 31.81 8.37 16.53
C PRO A 695 33.29 7.97 16.64
N ILE A 696 33.80 7.88 17.87
CA ILE A 696 35.18 7.46 18.17
C ILE A 696 35.16 6.05 18.77
N LYS A 697 36.00 5.15 18.22
CA LYS A 697 36.25 3.82 18.81
C LYS A 697 37.09 3.97 20.09
N ILE A 698 36.43 4.32 21.19
CA ILE A 698 37.04 4.45 22.53
C ILE A 698 37.27 3.08 23.20
N SER A 699 38.20 3.05 24.15
CA SER A 699 38.55 1.87 24.96
C SER A 699 37.58 1.57 26.11
N SER A 700 36.74 2.54 26.50
CA SER A 700 35.73 2.41 27.56
C SER A 700 34.33 2.65 27.00
N PRO A 701 33.65 1.64 26.44
CA PRO A 701 32.31 1.81 25.85
C PRO A 701 31.27 2.18 26.92
N PRO A 702 30.20 2.92 26.56
CA PRO A 702 29.17 3.28 27.51
C PRO A 702 28.28 2.07 27.82
N ILE A 703 28.13 1.73 29.11
CA ILE A 703 27.45 0.49 29.53
C ILE A 703 26.51 0.69 30.71
N TYR A 704 25.42 -0.08 30.72
CA TYR A 704 24.41 -0.11 31.78
C TYR A 704 23.72 1.23 32.05
N ASN A 705 23.61 2.09 31.03
CA ASN A 705 22.99 3.40 31.14
C ASN A 705 21.50 3.37 30.78
N VAL A 706 20.68 4.16 31.48
CA VAL A 706 19.23 4.29 31.26
C VAL A 706 18.88 5.76 31.00
N TYR A 707 18.67 6.15 29.74
CA TYR A 707 18.45 7.54 29.30
C TYR A 707 17.06 7.72 28.69
N ILE A 708 16.13 8.37 29.41
CA ILE A 708 14.72 8.48 29.00
C ILE A 708 14.30 9.95 28.90
N GLY A 709 14.12 10.45 27.68
CA GLY A 709 13.64 11.81 27.39
C GLY A 709 14.25 12.42 26.12
N TYR A 710 13.85 13.66 25.82
CA TYR A 710 14.41 14.43 24.70
C TYR A 710 15.86 14.85 25.01
N GLN A 711 16.81 14.45 24.16
CA GLN A 711 18.25 14.74 24.29
C GLN A 711 18.85 14.40 25.67
N THR A 712 18.31 13.38 26.33
CA THR A 712 18.83 12.86 27.60
C THR A 712 20.17 12.16 27.38
N GLY A 713 21.22 12.54 28.10
CA GLY A 713 22.58 12.04 27.87
C GLY A 713 23.15 12.33 26.47
N TYR A 714 22.77 13.45 25.83
CA TYR A 714 23.05 13.70 24.40
C TYR A 714 24.53 13.64 24.01
N ASN A 715 25.42 14.22 24.82
CA ASN A 715 26.85 14.25 24.53
C ASN A 715 27.61 12.99 25.00
N GLU A 716 26.92 12.04 25.66
CA GLU A 716 27.55 10.87 26.29
C GLU A 716 28.34 10.05 25.28
N TYR A 717 29.53 9.61 25.69
CA TYR A 717 30.26 8.61 24.92
C TYR A 717 30.95 7.54 25.77
N ALA A 718 31.33 7.78 27.03
CA ALA A 718 32.10 6.81 27.83
C ALA A 718 31.53 6.48 29.22
N GLY A 719 30.50 7.19 29.69
CA GLY A 719 29.91 7.02 31.02
C GLY A 719 29.25 5.66 31.24
N THR A 720 29.18 5.22 32.51
CA THR A 720 28.64 3.90 32.87
C THR A 720 27.75 3.94 34.12
N HIS A 721 26.77 3.02 34.16
CA HIS A 721 25.81 2.87 35.27
C HIS A 721 24.99 4.14 35.58
N ASN A 722 24.78 5.01 34.59
CA ASN A 722 24.06 6.27 34.73
C ASN A 722 22.54 6.09 34.50
N THR A 723 21.71 6.75 35.31
CA THR A 723 20.25 6.79 35.15
C THR A 723 19.79 8.24 34.96
N PHE A 724 19.54 8.65 33.71
CA PHE A 724 19.09 10.00 33.38
C PHE A 724 17.66 9.97 32.84
N ILE A 725 16.74 10.72 33.44
CA ILE A 725 15.32 10.72 33.07
C ILE A 725 14.81 12.17 33.03
N GLY A 726 14.31 12.60 31.88
CA GLY A 726 13.77 13.94 31.65
C GLY A 726 14.48 14.72 30.54
N TYR A 727 13.81 15.76 30.05
CA TYR A 727 14.30 16.66 28.99
C TYR A 727 15.69 17.20 29.33
N GLN A 728 16.68 16.89 28.48
CA GLN A 728 18.07 17.32 28.61
C GLN A 728 18.70 17.03 30.00
N ALA A 729 18.25 15.99 30.70
CA ALA A 729 18.95 15.47 31.88
C ALA A 729 20.31 14.87 31.45
N GLY A 730 21.38 15.20 32.18
CA GLY A 730 22.76 14.80 31.83
C GLY A 730 23.21 15.21 30.42
N TYR A 731 22.62 16.25 29.82
CA TYR A 731 22.83 16.60 28.40
C TYR A 731 24.30 16.70 28.01
N SER A 732 25.11 17.39 28.82
CA SER A 732 26.53 17.64 28.55
C SER A 732 27.47 16.50 28.97
N ASP A 733 26.95 15.45 29.62
CA ASP A 733 27.80 14.41 30.18
C ASP A 733 28.54 13.65 29.07
N SER A 734 29.72 13.14 29.40
CA SER A 734 30.67 12.60 28.43
C SER A 734 31.45 11.40 28.96
N THR A 735 31.73 11.39 30.27
CA THR A 735 32.43 10.29 30.95
C THR A 735 31.97 10.11 32.41
N GLY A 736 30.86 10.72 32.84
CA GLY A 736 30.33 10.58 34.21
C GLY A 736 29.94 9.14 34.53
N ASN A 737 30.02 8.75 35.80
CA ASN A 737 29.75 7.36 36.21
C ASN A 737 28.92 7.28 37.49
N TYR A 738 28.01 6.30 37.55
CA TYR A 738 27.11 6.05 38.69
C TYR A 738 26.23 7.25 39.06
N CYS A 739 25.88 8.09 38.08
CA CYS A 739 25.07 9.29 38.30
C CYS A 739 23.56 9.03 38.08
N THR A 740 22.71 9.67 38.89
CA THR A 740 21.24 9.57 38.79
C THR A 740 20.63 10.96 38.64
N PHE A 741 20.19 11.32 37.42
CA PHE A 741 19.66 12.64 37.09
C PHE A 741 18.20 12.58 36.65
N ILE A 742 17.27 12.97 37.52
CA ILE A 742 15.83 12.86 37.26
C ILE A 742 15.17 14.24 37.31
N GLY A 743 14.73 14.75 36.15
CA GLY A 743 14.04 16.03 36.01
C GLY A 743 14.50 16.84 34.80
N TYR A 744 13.71 17.87 34.45
CA TYR A 744 14.06 18.82 33.38
C TYR A 744 15.40 19.49 33.68
N LYS A 745 16.39 19.31 32.78
CA LYS A 745 17.76 19.84 32.90
C LYS A 745 18.46 19.51 34.23
N SER A 746 18.16 18.37 34.83
CA SER A 746 18.93 17.86 35.98
C SER A 746 20.35 17.46 35.51
N GLY A 747 21.39 17.95 36.18
CA GLY A 747 22.80 17.70 35.80
C GLY A 747 23.19 18.16 34.38
N ASN A 748 22.51 19.18 33.84
CA ASN A 748 22.59 19.54 32.41
C ASN A 748 24.01 19.87 31.91
N ALA A 749 24.84 20.49 32.76
CA ALA A 749 26.20 20.91 32.44
C ALA A 749 27.30 19.91 32.87
N GLN A 750 26.96 18.78 33.50
CA GLN A 750 27.96 17.81 33.96
C GLN A 750 28.75 17.28 32.76
N LYS A 751 30.04 16.99 32.94
CA LYS A 751 30.93 16.41 31.90
C LYS A 751 31.59 15.11 32.36
N THR A 752 32.05 15.09 33.62
CA THR A 752 32.99 14.08 34.17
C THR A 752 32.67 13.68 35.61
N GLY A 753 31.70 14.33 36.26
CA GLY A 753 31.32 14.07 37.65
C GLY A 753 30.75 12.66 37.87
N HIS A 754 30.90 12.13 39.09
CA HIS A 754 30.62 10.72 39.39
C HIS A 754 30.00 10.52 40.78
N TYR A 755 29.15 9.50 40.92
CA TYR A 755 28.31 9.27 42.10
C TYR A 755 27.41 10.47 42.50
N ASN A 756 26.96 11.26 41.51
CA ASN A 756 26.07 12.41 41.76
C ASN A 756 24.60 12.01 41.57
N THR A 757 23.74 12.35 42.54
CA THR A 757 22.29 12.12 42.48
C THR A 757 21.57 13.46 42.48
N PHE A 758 21.07 13.89 41.31
CA PHE A 758 20.36 15.17 41.13
C PHE A 758 18.90 14.92 40.72
N ILE A 759 17.95 15.29 41.57
CA ILE A 759 16.53 15.01 41.35
C ILE A 759 15.73 16.30 41.53
N GLY A 760 15.12 16.80 40.45
CA GLY A 760 14.32 18.04 40.46
C GLY A 760 14.47 18.88 39.18
N TYR A 761 13.64 19.92 39.06
CA TYR A 761 13.75 20.88 37.96
C TYR A 761 15.05 21.69 38.11
N ARG A 762 15.96 21.58 37.15
CA ARG A 762 17.28 22.23 37.13
C ARG A 762 18.18 21.93 38.33
N SER A 763 17.99 20.78 38.99
CA SER A 763 18.88 20.32 40.07
C SER A 763 20.30 20.12 39.53
N GLY A 764 21.30 20.77 40.13
CA GLY A 764 22.69 20.74 39.66
C GLY A 764 22.90 21.25 38.23
N ILE A 765 22.07 22.19 37.72
CA ILE A 765 22.09 22.57 36.30
C ILE A 765 23.45 23.14 35.82
N LEU A 766 24.18 23.90 36.65
CA LEU A 766 25.52 24.41 36.33
C LEU A 766 26.66 23.54 36.90
N HIS A 767 26.35 22.38 37.50
CA HIS A 767 27.36 21.45 37.97
C HIS A 767 28.09 20.85 36.76
N THR A 768 29.43 20.86 36.76
CA THR A 768 30.25 20.47 35.61
C THR A 768 31.17 19.28 35.90
N ASP A 769 31.73 19.22 37.10
CA ASP A 769 32.67 18.20 37.56
C ASP A 769 32.63 18.04 39.09
N GLY A 770 33.32 17.04 39.64
CA GLY A 770 33.24 16.67 41.05
C GLY A 770 32.17 15.60 41.31
N GLY A 771 32.23 14.96 42.48
CA GLY A 771 31.45 13.76 42.77
C GLY A 771 30.87 13.66 44.17
N PHE A 772 30.09 12.60 44.39
CA PHE A 772 29.45 12.25 45.66
C PHE A 772 28.45 13.30 46.19
N ASN A 773 27.77 14.02 45.29
CA ASN A 773 26.78 15.03 45.64
C ASN A 773 25.33 14.50 45.56
N LEU A 774 24.48 14.85 46.52
CA LEU A 774 23.04 14.59 46.53
C LEU A 774 22.28 15.92 46.50
N PHE A 775 21.68 16.27 45.37
CA PHE A 775 20.81 17.46 45.23
C PHE A 775 19.36 17.00 44.94
N LEU A 776 18.45 17.23 45.87
CA LEU A 776 17.04 16.83 45.76
C LEU A 776 16.15 18.07 45.90
N GLY A 777 15.71 18.65 44.79
CA GLY A 777 14.82 19.81 44.78
C GLY A 777 14.91 20.63 43.49
N THR A 778 13.90 21.48 43.29
CA THR A 778 13.95 22.49 42.23
C THR A 778 15.03 23.52 42.52
N ASP A 779 15.89 23.79 41.54
CA ASP A 779 17.07 24.67 41.64
C ASP A 779 18.05 24.28 42.78
N ALA A 780 18.03 23.03 43.28
CA ALA A 780 18.98 22.58 44.29
C ALA A 780 20.41 22.54 43.72
N GLY A 781 21.38 23.12 44.45
CA GLY A 781 22.78 23.21 44.01
C GLY A 781 23.03 24.01 42.73
N TYR A 782 22.15 24.96 42.39
CA TYR A 782 22.16 25.66 41.09
C TYR A 782 23.53 26.23 40.67
N ASN A 783 24.23 26.93 41.57
CA ASN A 783 25.56 27.51 41.30
C ASN A 783 26.74 26.63 41.77
N ASN A 784 26.51 25.35 42.11
CA ASN A 784 27.57 24.45 42.54
C ASN A 784 28.29 23.87 41.31
N ILE A 785 29.37 24.50 40.85
CA ILE A 785 30.00 24.19 39.54
C ILE A 785 30.97 23.00 39.61
N ILE A 786 31.72 22.85 40.71
CA ILE A 786 32.77 21.82 40.89
C ILE A 786 32.72 21.13 42.27
N GLY A 787 31.65 21.32 43.04
CA GLY A 787 31.59 20.86 44.43
C GLY A 787 31.51 19.34 44.56
N THR A 788 31.89 18.85 45.74
CA THR A 788 31.97 17.43 46.09
C THR A 788 31.39 17.15 47.48
N ASN A 789 30.93 15.92 47.73
CA ASN A 789 30.43 15.47 49.04
C ASN A 789 29.29 16.34 49.63
N ASN A 790 28.51 17.04 48.80
CA ASN A 790 27.46 17.94 49.25
C ASN A 790 26.09 17.24 49.36
N VAL A 791 25.25 17.66 50.30
CA VAL A 791 23.87 17.18 50.47
C VAL A 791 22.92 18.37 50.56
N PHE A 792 22.15 18.62 49.49
CA PHE A 792 21.21 19.74 49.37
C PHE A 792 19.78 19.23 49.17
N LEU A 793 18.88 19.45 50.13
CA LEU A 793 17.52 18.91 50.14
C LEU A 793 16.46 20.03 50.24
N GLY A 794 15.64 20.17 49.20
CA GLY A 794 14.48 21.07 49.07
C GLY A 794 14.67 22.22 48.06
N TYR A 795 13.64 23.05 47.89
CA TYR A 795 13.64 24.17 46.95
C TYR A 795 14.79 25.14 47.24
N ARG A 796 15.68 25.33 46.25
CA ARG A 796 16.88 26.19 46.31
C ARG A 796 17.86 25.88 47.45
N ALA A 797 17.80 24.67 48.02
CA ALA A 797 18.84 24.20 48.93
C ALA A 797 20.22 24.26 48.26
N GLY A 798 21.19 24.91 48.91
CA GLY A 798 22.53 25.11 48.35
C GLY A 798 22.60 25.96 47.06
N TYR A 799 21.56 26.73 46.70
CA TYR A 799 21.53 27.48 45.43
C TYR A 799 22.77 28.36 45.19
N TYR A 800 23.28 29.01 46.25
CA TYR A 800 24.46 29.88 46.22
C TYR A 800 25.77 29.18 46.63
N GLU A 801 25.73 27.91 47.03
CA GLU A 801 26.91 27.21 47.54
C GLU A 801 27.79 26.70 46.39
N THR A 802 29.07 27.07 46.41
CA THR A 802 30.04 26.78 45.35
C THR A 802 31.08 25.73 45.75
N GLY A 803 31.22 25.47 47.05
CA GLY A 803 32.23 24.57 47.60
C GLY A 803 31.79 23.11 47.78
N SER A 804 32.51 22.43 48.68
CA SER A 804 32.39 21.00 48.98
C SER A 804 32.10 20.72 50.45
N ASN A 805 31.63 19.50 50.74
CA ASN A 805 31.37 18.95 52.07
C ASN A 805 30.27 19.69 52.85
N LYS A 806 29.27 20.27 52.17
CA LYS A 806 28.22 21.09 52.80
C LYS A 806 26.89 20.35 52.89
N LEU A 807 26.18 20.55 54.00
CA LEU A 807 24.80 20.13 54.21
C LEU A 807 23.89 21.36 54.17
N PHE A 808 22.84 21.30 53.35
CA PHE A 808 21.72 22.24 53.37
C PHE A 808 20.41 21.45 53.32
N ILE A 809 19.54 21.65 54.30
CA ILE A 809 18.13 21.25 54.22
C ILE A 809 17.33 22.54 54.32
N ASP A 810 16.62 22.88 53.24
CA ASP A 810 15.88 24.13 53.13
C ASP A 810 14.86 24.09 51.99
N ASN A 811 13.76 24.83 52.15
CA ASN A 811 12.69 24.87 51.14
C ASN A 811 12.13 26.29 50.98
N GLN A 812 13.03 27.27 50.94
CA GLN A 812 12.73 28.70 50.95
C GLN A 812 13.74 29.44 50.07
N ASP A 813 13.31 30.53 49.44
CA ASP A 813 14.22 31.37 48.67
C ASP A 813 15.15 32.16 49.59
N ARG A 814 16.41 32.31 49.18
CA ARG A 814 17.47 33.02 49.94
C ARG A 814 18.05 34.11 49.03
N THR A 815 18.54 35.20 49.61
CA THR A 815 18.97 36.36 48.80
C THR A 815 20.46 36.33 48.45
N ASN A 816 21.26 35.54 49.17
CA ASN A 816 22.69 35.34 48.97
C ASN A 816 23.20 34.17 49.82
N GLU A 817 24.46 33.79 49.64
CA GLU A 817 25.11 32.70 50.35
C GLU A 817 25.10 32.87 51.89
N ALA A 818 25.42 34.08 52.39
CA ALA A 818 25.47 34.36 53.83
C ALA A 818 24.09 34.18 54.50
N THR A 819 23.02 34.61 53.84
CA THR A 819 21.63 34.39 54.30
C THR A 819 21.16 32.96 54.10
N ALA A 820 21.73 32.19 53.16
CA ALA A 820 21.47 30.75 53.07
C ALA A 820 22.06 30.03 54.30
N ARG A 821 23.39 30.13 54.54
CA ARG A 821 24.07 29.49 55.68
C ARG A 821 23.41 29.81 57.03
N THR A 822 22.95 31.05 57.23
CA THR A 822 22.38 31.52 58.51
C THR A 822 20.86 31.42 58.64
N LYS A 823 20.11 31.02 57.59
CA LYS A 823 18.63 30.95 57.65
C LYS A 823 18.01 29.66 57.11
N SER A 824 18.77 28.81 56.41
CA SER A 824 18.32 27.45 56.08
C SER A 824 18.02 26.67 57.35
N ILE A 825 16.92 25.88 57.38
CA ILE A 825 16.45 25.26 58.63
C ILE A 825 17.52 24.35 59.25
N ILE A 826 18.29 23.63 58.41
CA ILE A 826 19.53 22.96 58.79
C ILE A 826 20.63 23.33 57.79
N TYR A 827 21.79 23.69 58.32
CA TYR A 827 23.05 23.89 57.62
C TYR A 827 24.15 23.07 58.31
N GLY A 828 25.22 22.69 57.60
CA GLY A 828 26.35 22.02 58.22
C GLY A 828 27.55 21.83 57.30
N GLU A 829 28.67 21.41 57.89
CA GLU A 829 29.90 21.07 57.18
C GLU A 829 30.38 19.67 57.62
N PHE A 830 30.46 18.74 56.66
CA PHE A 830 31.02 17.43 56.86
C PHE A 830 32.55 17.52 56.98
N ASN A 831 33.12 16.78 57.93
CA ASN A 831 34.56 16.70 58.11
C ASN A 831 34.95 15.27 58.53
N ALA A 832 36.12 14.80 58.11
CA ALA A 832 36.64 13.50 58.53
C ALA A 832 37.06 13.50 60.02
N THR A 833 37.46 14.66 60.54
CA THR A 833 37.75 14.84 61.97
C THR A 833 36.49 15.31 62.69
N VAL A 834 35.97 14.50 63.60
CA VAL A 834 34.69 14.76 64.31
C VAL A 834 34.66 16.12 65.01
N THR A 835 35.78 16.57 65.60
CA THR A 835 35.88 17.89 66.26
C THR A 835 35.69 19.08 65.30
N ASN A 836 35.82 18.85 64.00
CA ASN A 836 35.76 19.86 62.95
C ASN A 836 34.46 19.73 62.12
N GLN A 837 33.61 18.75 62.43
CA GLN A 837 32.30 18.57 61.81
C GLN A 837 31.32 19.58 62.42
N GLN A 838 30.52 20.23 61.57
CA GLN A 838 29.60 21.29 61.99
C GLN A 838 28.15 20.97 61.61
N LEU A 839 27.22 21.23 62.54
CA LEU A 839 25.79 21.16 62.31
C LEU A 839 25.13 22.36 62.99
N THR A 840 24.34 23.12 62.24
CA THR A 840 23.62 24.30 62.70
C THR A 840 22.15 24.14 62.39
N ILE A 841 21.32 24.18 63.42
CA ILE A 841 19.85 24.19 63.30
C ILE A 841 19.40 25.63 63.52
N ASN A 842 19.07 26.35 62.44
CA ASN A 842 18.62 27.75 62.53
C ASN A 842 17.12 27.85 62.88
N GLY A 843 16.38 26.73 62.84
CA GLY A 843 14.99 26.65 63.30
C GLY A 843 14.88 26.52 64.82
N LYS A 844 13.78 27.01 65.41
CA LYS A 844 13.50 26.84 66.84
C LYS A 844 13.25 25.37 67.18
N THR A 845 14.11 24.78 68.03
CA THR A 845 13.82 23.51 68.69
C THR A 845 12.59 23.67 69.59
N THR A 846 11.61 22.77 69.46
CA THR A 846 10.50 22.67 70.41
C THR A 846 10.96 21.95 71.69
N THR A 847 10.18 22.06 72.75
CA THR A 847 10.57 21.72 74.14
C THR A 847 10.87 20.24 74.42
N ASN A 848 10.81 19.37 73.42
CA ASN A 848 11.30 17.98 73.51
C ASN A 848 12.76 17.81 73.04
N GLY A 849 13.42 18.88 72.54
CA GLY A 849 14.74 18.79 71.88
C GLY A 849 15.76 19.86 72.28
N SER A 850 15.46 20.73 73.24
CA SER A 850 16.49 21.58 73.84
C SER A 850 17.22 20.81 74.93
N PHE A 851 18.54 20.68 74.80
CA PHE A 851 19.37 20.37 75.97
C PHE A 851 19.22 21.52 76.96
N ASN A 852 18.63 21.26 78.12
CA ASN A 852 18.54 22.22 79.23
C ASN A 852 19.92 22.39 79.87
N TYR A 853 20.87 22.92 79.10
CA TYR A 853 22.26 23.12 79.50
C TYR A 853 22.49 24.54 80.01
N GLY A 854 23.29 24.66 81.07
CA GLY A 854 23.88 25.92 81.50
C GLY A 854 25.25 25.72 82.14
N VAL A 855 25.84 26.82 82.58
CA VAL A 855 27.07 26.82 83.39
C VAL A 855 26.73 27.47 84.72
N ASP A 856 27.32 26.93 85.78
CA ASP A 856 27.34 27.50 87.13
C ASP A 856 27.94 28.91 87.12
N LEU A 857 27.47 29.77 88.03
CA LEU A 857 27.84 31.18 88.15
C LEU A 857 28.31 31.56 89.57
N GLU A 858 28.18 30.66 90.55
CA GLU A 858 28.44 30.95 91.96
C GLU A 858 29.52 30.02 92.56
N SER A 859 29.57 29.93 93.88
CA SER A 859 30.56 29.16 94.64
C SER A 859 30.11 27.73 94.94
N SER A 860 30.99 26.97 95.59
CA SER A 860 30.72 25.64 96.15
C SER A 860 29.36 25.57 96.90
N ASP A 861 28.72 24.41 96.82
CA ASP A 861 27.43 24.05 97.43
C ASP A 861 26.17 24.83 96.94
N ALA A 862 26.33 25.94 96.21
CA ALA A 862 25.24 26.80 95.74
C ALA A 862 25.28 27.04 94.22
N TYR A 863 24.90 26.04 93.43
CA TYR A 863 24.99 26.08 91.97
C TYR A 863 23.92 26.98 91.33
N VAL A 864 24.32 28.10 90.73
CA VAL A 864 23.39 29.03 90.05
C VAL A 864 23.55 28.95 88.55
N VAL A 865 22.49 28.52 87.86
CA VAL A 865 22.56 28.11 86.45
C VAL A 865 21.56 28.89 85.63
N THR A 866 22.02 29.51 84.53
CA THR A 866 21.12 30.10 83.52
C THR A 866 20.88 29.11 82.38
N ILE A 867 19.61 28.73 82.15
CA ILE A 867 19.18 27.76 81.13
C ILE A 867 18.05 28.40 80.29
N GLN A 868 18.28 28.66 79.00
CA GLN A 868 17.25 29.30 78.18
C GLN A 868 15.99 28.43 78.03
N GLY A 869 14.83 29.04 78.27
CA GLY A 869 13.51 28.42 78.09
C GLY A 869 12.85 27.86 79.37
N VAL A 870 13.58 27.74 80.48
CA VAL A 870 13.02 27.26 81.76
C VAL A 870 12.38 28.43 82.53
N SER A 871 11.05 28.46 82.64
CA SER A 871 10.31 29.51 83.37
C SER A 871 9.60 29.02 84.65
N ALA A 872 9.61 27.71 84.91
CA ALA A 872 9.12 27.08 86.12
C ALA A 872 9.76 25.68 86.26
N TYR A 873 9.83 25.15 87.49
CA TYR A 873 10.18 23.75 87.71
C TYR A 873 8.96 22.84 87.45
N VAL A 874 9.15 21.77 86.69
CA VAL A 874 8.11 20.77 86.37
C VAL A 874 8.66 19.38 86.71
N ALA A 875 7.86 18.53 87.35
CA ALA A 875 8.29 17.17 87.68
C ALA A 875 8.63 16.37 86.39
N GLY A 876 9.78 15.68 86.40
CA GLY A 876 10.36 15.03 85.22
C GLY A 876 11.24 15.95 84.35
N MET A 877 11.39 17.23 84.69
CA MET A 877 12.28 18.14 83.94
C MET A 877 13.75 17.78 84.18
N VAL A 878 14.44 17.33 83.14
CA VAL A 878 15.90 17.15 83.13
C VAL A 878 16.59 18.50 82.99
N ILE A 879 17.63 18.74 83.78
CA ILE A 879 18.63 19.80 83.56
C ILE A 879 20.02 19.18 83.42
N ILE A 880 20.90 19.90 82.75
CA ILE A 880 22.32 19.60 82.62
C ILE A 880 23.07 20.89 82.96
N PHE A 881 24.12 20.83 83.77
CA PHE A 881 24.98 21.98 83.99
C PHE A 881 26.42 21.61 84.23
N LYS A 882 27.33 22.52 83.87
CA LYS A 882 28.73 22.43 84.30
C LYS A 882 28.88 23.10 85.67
N ALA A 883 29.34 22.35 86.67
CA ALA A 883 29.74 22.89 87.97
C ALA A 883 31.10 23.60 87.83
N ASN A 884 31.25 24.82 88.35
CA ASN A 884 32.57 25.49 88.40
C ASN A 884 33.32 25.13 89.68
N SER A 885 32.60 24.98 90.79
CA SER A 885 33.15 24.58 92.08
C SER A 885 32.84 23.11 92.39
N ALA A 886 33.81 22.38 92.96
CA ALA A 886 33.52 21.11 93.62
C ALA A 886 32.62 21.36 94.85
N ASN A 887 31.81 20.39 95.26
CA ASN A 887 31.02 20.51 96.49
C ASN A 887 31.85 20.16 97.73
N VAL A 888 31.56 20.80 98.85
CA VAL A 888 32.12 20.45 100.17
C VAL A 888 31.07 20.04 101.20
N ASN A 889 29.79 20.41 101.01
CA ASN A 889 28.64 19.99 101.81
C ASN A 889 27.40 19.66 100.93
N ASP A 890 26.23 19.58 101.57
CA ASP A 890 24.90 19.48 100.98
C ASP A 890 24.68 20.57 99.91
N CYS A 891 24.26 20.16 98.71
CA CYS A 891 24.18 21.06 97.56
C CYS A 891 22.78 21.59 97.29
N THR A 892 22.71 22.80 96.72
CA THR A 892 21.53 23.31 96.04
C THR A 892 21.83 23.69 94.60
N VAL A 893 20.78 23.69 93.76
CA VAL A 893 20.80 24.26 92.40
C VAL A 893 19.64 25.24 92.23
N ASN A 894 19.90 26.39 91.61
CA ASN A 894 18.92 27.44 91.33
C ASN A 894 18.97 27.78 89.83
N VAL A 895 17.94 27.37 89.08
CA VAL A 895 17.85 27.64 87.64
C VAL A 895 17.09 28.94 87.41
N ASN A 896 17.66 29.88 86.66
CA ASN A 896 17.03 31.16 86.26
C ASN A 896 16.42 31.97 87.42
N SER A 897 16.96 31.86 88.64
CA SER A 897 16.41 32.45 89.86
C SER A 897 14.98 32.00 90.21
N LEU A 898 14.55 30.82 89.76
CA LEU A 898 13.25 30.21 90.09
C LEU A 898 13.17 29.67 91.53
N GLY A 899 14.25 29.78 92.29
CA GLY A 899 14.39 29.37 93.68
C GLY A 899 15.36 28.20 93.83
N ALA A 900 16.24 28.26 94.82
CA ALA A 900 17.18 27.18 95.10
C ALA A 900 16.43 25.91 95.55
N LYS A 901 16.88 24.76 95.05
CA LYS A 901 16.35 23.42 95.32
C LYS A 901 17.51 22.50 95.69
N SER A 902 17.33 21.60 96.65
CA SER A 902 18.37 20.62 97.00
C SER A 902 18.73 19.76 95.79
N LEU A 903 20.03 19.58 95.58
CA LEU A 903 20.60 18.73 94.54
C LEU A 903 21.07 17.43 95.20
N LYS A 904 20.23 16.39 95.11
CA LYS A 904 20.43 15.11 95.77
C LYS A 904 21.22 14.14 94.91
N ALA A 905 22.02 13.31 95.56
CA ALA A 905 22.55 12.08 95.00
C ALA A 905 21.46 10.99 94.93
N LYS A 906 21.79 9.85 94.33
CA LYS A 906 20.86 8.74 94.12
C LYS A 906 20.28 8.24 95.47
N HIS A 907 18.96 8.12 95.55
CA HIS A 907 18.17 7.76 96.74
C HIS A 907 17.98 8.90 97.77
N ASP A 908 17.73 10.14 97.31
CA ASP A 908 17.38 11.31 98.13
C ASP A 908 18.45 11.77 99.16
N THR A 909 19.64 11.16 99.13
CA THR A 909 20.76 11.53 99.99
C THR A 909 21.44 12.80 99.51
N ASP A 910 21.91 13.62 100.44
CA ASP A 910 22.78 14.75 100.11
C ASP A 910 24.15 14.27 99.59
N PRO A 911 24.75 14.96 98.62
CA PRO A 911 26.04 14.59 98.07
C PRO A 911 27.15 14.82 99.10
N ILE A 912 27.94 13.77 99.34
CA ILE A 912 29.14 13.88 100.19
C ILE A 912 30.15 14.88 99.61
N SER A 913 31.01 15.42 100.46
CA SER A 913 32.12 16.30 100.07
C SER A 913 32.94 15.69 98.92
N GLY A 914 33.13 16.42 97.82
CA GLY A 914 33.85 15.97 96.63
C GLY A 914 33.08 15.04 95.67
N TYR A 915 31.78 14.79 95.88
CA TYR A 915 30.95 14.00 94.96
C TYR A 915 30.76 14.71 93.60
N ILE A 916 30.64 16.04 93.62
CA ILE A 916 30.67 16.92 92.44
C ILE A 916 32.08 17.49 92.34
N GLU A 917 32.75 17.26 91.21
CA GLU A 917 34.09 17.81 90.95
C GLU A 917 34.03 19.15 90.20
N ALA A 918 35.02 20.00 90.43
CA ALA A 918 35.15 21.29 89.74
C ALA A 918 35.35 21.07 88.23
N GLY A 919 34.41 21.56 87.42
CA GLY A 919 34.40 21.38 85.97
C GLY A 919 33.59 20.18 85.46
N SER A 920 33.03 19.35 86.35
CA SER A 920 32.18 18.20 85.98
C SER A 920 30.84 18.63 85.36
N ILE A 921 30.25 17.74 84.56
CA ILE A 921 28.92 17.92 83.98
C ILE A 921 27.90 17.12 84.78
N ILE A 922 26.99 17.82 85.45
CA ILE A 922 25.93 17.23 86.28
C ILE A 922 24.64 17.18 85.48
N MET A 923 24.00 16.01 85.42
CA MET A 923 22.66 15.82 84.87
C MET A 923 21.71 15.43 86.00
N ALA A 924 20.58 16.14 86.14
CA ALA A 924 19.62 15.91 87.21
C ALA A 924 18.16 16.04 86.74
N VAL A 925 17.23 15.28 87.33
CA VAL A 925 15.78 15.41 87.11
C VAL A 925 15.12 16.12 88.29
N TYR A 926 14.26 17.09 88.03
CA TYR A 926 13.37 17.61 89.07
C TYR A 926 12.28 16.59 89.42
N ASP A 927 12.24 16.10 90.65
CA ASP A 927 11.26 15.08 91.09
C ASP A 927 9.88 15.67 91.45
N GLY A 928 9.79 16.99 91.60
CA GLY A 928 8.62 17.71 92.13
C GLY A 928 8.96 18.55 93.36
N THR A 929 10.01 18.16 94.09
CA THR A 929 10.55 18.80 95.31
C THR A 929 12.01 19.21 95.12
N ASN A 930 12.88 18.27 94.73
CA ASN A 930 14.34 18.37 94.62
C ASN A 930 14.84 18.06 93.19
N PHE A 931 16.13 18.22 92.95
CA PHE A 931 16.82 17.71 91.76
C PHE A 931 17.62 16.43 92.09
N GLN A 932 17.28 15.31 91.48
CA GLN A 932 17.96 14.02 91.63
C GLN A 932 19.04 13.85 90.55
N MET A 933 20.30 13.71 90.92
CA MET A 933 21.40 13.46 89.98
C MET A 933 21.29 12.06 89.35
N ILE A 934 21.30 12.00 88.02
CA ILE A 934 21.10 10.75 87.25
C ILE A 934 22.39 9.93 87.16
N GLN A 935 23.54 10.59 87.17
CA GLN A 935 24.86 9.95 87.24
C GLN A 935 25.70 10.56 88.36
N PRO A 936 26.35 9.74 89.19
CA PRO A 936 27.57 10.13 89.91
C PRO A 936 28.71 10.39 88.93
N SER A 937 29.72 11.13 89.38
CA SER A 937 31.07 11.14 88.80
C SER A 937 31.67 9.73 88.78
N ALA A 938 32.24 9.31 87.64
CA ALA A 938 32.92 8.01 87.50
C ALA A 938 33.82 7.95 86.24
N ASN A 939 34.95 8.68 86.27
CA ASN A 939 36.10 8.62 85.34
C ASN A 939 35.78 8.59 83.83
#